data_AF-A0A6C0HAY0-F1
#
_entry.id   AF-A0A6C0HAY0-F1
#
_cell.length_a   1.000
_cell.length_b   1.000
_cell.length_c   1.000
_cell.angle_alpha   90.00
_cell.angle_beta   90.00
_cell.angle_gamma   90.00
#
_symmetry.space_group_name_H-M   'P 1'
#
loop_
_entity.id
_entity.type
_entity.pdbx_description
1 polymer ?
#
loop_
_entity_poly.entity_id
_entity_poly.type
_entity_poly.pdbx_seq_one_letter_code
_entity_poly.pdbx_strand_id
1 'polypeptide(L)'
;MPQNVLAETELRQLAATPYQMVSPAIGSPLISIYQDSLLGSYRFTRPNITFTPRDAMNLLMAFTNVNTDALREAGNKITNFDVLSQILAPITMKYKTKLFDEAEEYENSNNVLEIRNGKYIRGQLEKSVLGSSTKGIIHRICNDFGNMTAANFIDDLQNVVTEYMKSSSFSVGISDLIANKKTQDSIIQIITSQKQEVQSLIEKVHLGIFENPTANTNMAEFEQSVNNILNKATEQSGKIGRKSLSKDNRFLMIVESGSKGSLINISQMISCLGQQNVDGKRIQYGFDSRTLPHFSKFDDSPNARGFIENSYISGLTAPELFFHAMGGRIGLIDTAVKTSQTGYIQRRLIKGLEDLKVEYDMTVRNNKGKIIQFAYGDDGFDSTRVENQAIPLVGMSIEDIYMHYDIIGINDETTETIHVYTKGATSRLRKQKNETKEKCKAYIEKMIDARNSIVKAVFKYKNENTLKIPVAFQHMIANCQGQLSLNSNSIVDITPLEAFELIEEYYGKLNQLNFVKPTPLFETLYYYYLTPKELLCNKRFHRKGLTLLLETIVLKYKQAIVHPGEMVGVIAGQSIGEPTTQLTLNTFHLSGVASKSNVTRGVPRIEEILRLTENPKNPSLTVHLKELDETEQDRASKFANMMEHTRLIDVVKSVQICFDPNDNATNLPQDALLIEQYLEFENMINECMENPMDEQKPKSKWIVRMEMDAETLLDKNITMDDIHFAISNSYSDDISCVYSDYNANNLVFRIRVGSNAFSKKKSKGVADTLDQSDEIYLLKNFQDTVLNNIVLRGVEGIRNVLPRKLQNYIVKDEGKYSRKDVWILDTTGTNLLEVLALDYIDTTRTYGNDISEIFDVLGIEAARQIVFNEFTDVMEFSDVNINYHHLSLLCDRMTSNKDMVPIFRSGILHDNIGPISKSTFEVHTEVFLGAARHADFDNMRGVSASVMMGQHGYFGTGCFGLVLDMKEMENMDSVEVESKDKTIEDIFGKFEEKGDTCSKNKIEIKNNIAAIKSEDNGACNTNDGYDIGF
;
A
#
# COMPACT_ATOMS: atom_id res chain seq x y z
N MET A 1 6.89 12.57 35.31
CA MET A 1 6.14 13.76 35.76
C MET A 1 6.82 14.99 35.18
N PRO A 2 6.11 15.86 34.45
CA PRO A 2 6.65 17.15 34.04
C PRO A 2 7.13 17.93 35.28
N GLN A 3 8.31 18.56 35.17
CA GLN A 3 8.92 19.29 36.29
C GLN A 3 8.53 20.77 36.32
N ASN A 4 7.94 21.29 35.24
CA ASN A 4 7.48 22.66 35.12
C ASN A 4 6.05 22.72 34.57
N VAL A 5 5.37 23.84 34.86
CA VAL A 5 3.99 24.09 34.42
C VAL A 5 3.89 24.16 32.89
N LEU A 6 4.95 24.64 32.22
CA LEU A 6 5.00 24.72 30.76
C LEU A 6 4.94 23.32 30.11
N ALA A 7 5.82 22.39 30.52
CA ALA A 7 5.78 21.03 29.98
C ALA A 7 4.52 20.27 30.42
N GLU A 8 3.99 20.54 31.63
CA GLU A 8 2.70 19.98 32.04
C GLU A 8 1.57 20.42 31.10
N THR A 9 1.54 21.71 30.76
CA THR A 9 0.55 22.28 29.84
C THR A 9 0.72 21.71 28.44
N GLU A 10 1.95 21.61 27.94
CA GLU A 10 2.26 21.02 26.64
C GLU A 10 1.79 19.56 26.55
N LEU A 11 2.09 18.74 27.57
CA LEU A 11 1.62 17.37 27.63
C LEU A 11 0.10 17.27 27.71
N ARG A 12 -0.57 18.15 28.46
CA ARG A 12 -2.03 18.17 28.61
C ARG A 12 -2.74 18.54 27.30
N GLN A 13 -2.19 19.46 26.52
CA GLN A 13 -2.86 19.99 25.31
C GLN A 13 -2.45 19.28 24.02
N LEU A 14 -1.23 18.73 23.93
CA LEU A 14 -0.73 18.07 22.71
C LEU A 14 -0.69 16.56 22.84
N ALA A 15 -0.04 16.05 23.91
CA ALA A 15 0.25 14.63 24.07
C ALA A 15 -0.82 13.85 24.86
N ALA A 16 -1.89 14.51 25.30
CA ALA A 16 -2.94 13.82 26.04
C ALA A 16 -3.68 12.83 25.15
N THR A 17 -4.05 11.68 25.75
CA THR A 17 -4.64 10.54 25.05
C THR A 17 -5.86 10.88 24.18
N PRO A 18 -6.80 11.76 24.59
CA PRO A 18 -7.91 12.16 23.72
C PRO A 18 -7.44 12.83 22.42
N TYR A 19 -6.39 13.65 22.46
CA TYR A 19 -5.86 14.31 21.27
C TYR A 19 -5.13 13.36 20.32
N GLN A 20 -4.70 12.19 20.80
CA GLN A 20 -3.99 11.16 20.05
C GLN A 20 -4.91 10.00 19.61
N MET A 21 -6.23 10.20 19.61
CA MET A 21 -7.19 9.16 19.24
C MET A 21 -7.09 8.74 17.77
N VAL A 22 -6.86 9.69 16.86
CA VAL A 22 -6.74 9.46 15.41
C VAL A 22 -5.27 9.50 15.04
N SER A 23 -4.76 8.43 14.43
CA SER A 23 -3.36 8.37 14.00
C SER A 23 -3.15 9.11 12.68
N PRO A 24 -2.13 9.97 12.58
CA PRO A 24 -1.76 10.64 11.33
C PRO A 24 -1.23 9.66 10.27
N ALA A 25 -0.75 8.46 10.66
CA ALA A 25 -0.14 7.51 9.72
C ALA A 25 -1.11 7.04 8.63
N ILE A 26 -2.38 6.80 9.01
CA ILE A 26 -3.43 6.27 8.12
C ILE A 26 -4.59 7.26 7.97
N GLY A 27 -4.82 8.13 8.97
CA GLY A 27 -6.07 8.90 9.11
C GLY A 27 -7.20 8.03 9.67
N SER A 28 -6.91 7.18 10.66
CA SER A 28 -7.89 6.30 11.30
C SER A 28 -7.72 6.26 12.82
N PRO A 29 -8.79 5.94 13.59
CA PRO A 29 -8.68 5.79 15.03
C PRO A 29 -7.65 4.74 15.43
N LEU A 30 -6.65 5.15 16.22
CA LEU A 30 -5.70 4.26 16.90
C LEU A 30 -6.34 3.67 18.14
N ILE A 31 -7.08 4.51 18.88
CA ILE A 31 -7.79 4.11 20.09
C ILE A 31 -9.20 3.70 19.69
N SER A 32 -9.52 2.44 19.93
CA SER A 32 -10.82 1.82 19.64
C SER A 32 -11.14 0.78 20.71
N ILE A 33 -12.32 0.18 20.61
CA ILE A 33 -12.80 -0.88 21.50
C ILE A 33 -12.27 -2.23 21.00
N TYR A 34 -11.67 -3.01 21.91
CA TYR A 34 -11.05 -4.31 21.62
C TYR A 34 -11.50 -5.39 22.62
N GLN A 35 -11.16 -6.64 22.32
CA GLN A 35 -11.34 -7.81 23.20
C GLN A 35 -12.80 -7.95 23.70
N ASP A 36 -12.99 -8.04 25.02
CA ASP A 36 -14.26 -8.33 25.67
C ASP A 36 -15.30 -7.25 25.45
N SER A 37 -14.89 -5.98 25.45
CA SER A 37 -15.80 -4.86 25.20
C SER A 37 -16.30 -4.86 23.75
N LEU A 38 -15.49 -5.30 22.79
CA LEU A 38 -15.91 -5.42 21.40
C LEU A 38 -16.86 -6.61 21.20
N LEU A 39 -16.50 -7.77 21.75
CA LEU A 39 -17.36 -8.95 21.74
C LEU A 39 -18.70 -8.67 22.46
N GLY A 40 -18.64 -8.00 23.60
CA GLY A 40 -19.79 -7.59 24.37
C GLY A 40 -20.67 -6.61 23.61
N SER A 41 -20.09 -5.64 22.89
CA SER A 41 -20.84 -4.71 22.02
C SER A 41 -21.58 -5.46 20.90
N TYR A 42 -20.91 -6.44 20.28
CA TYR A 42 -21.49 -7.29 19.26
C TYR A 42 -22.67 -8.14 19.80
N ARG A 43 -22.52 -8.70 21.01
CA ARG A 43 -23.61 -9.42 21.68
C ARG A 43 -24.75 -8.51 22.11
N PHE A 44 -24.42 -7.34 22.64
CA PHE A 44 -25.37 -6.37 23.14
C PHE A 44 -26.30 -5.87 22.04
N THR A 45 -25.82 -5.78 20.79
CA THR A 45 -26.55 -5.25 19.63
C THR A 45 -27.28 -6.30 18.79
N ARG A 46 -27.50 -7.49 19.35
CA ARG A 46 -28.34 -8.52 18.72
C ARG A 46 -29.81 -8.08 18.66
N PRO A 47 -30.58 -8.58 17.68
CA PRO A 47 -32.01 -8.30 17.61
C PRO A 47 -32.74 -8.91 18.82
N ASN A 48 -33.85 -8.29 19.23
CA ASN A 48 -34.78 -8.77 20.26
C ASN A 48 -34.25 -8.83 21.70
N ILE A 49 -33.16 -8.11 22.03
CA ILE A 49 -32.73 -7.93 23.43
C ILE A 49 -33.58 -6.83 24.07
N THR A 50 -34.22 -7.16 25.19
CA THR A 50 -35.01 -6.21 25.99
C THR A 50 -34.61 -6.30 27.45
N PHE A 51 -34.69 -5.17 28.14
CA PHE A 51 -34.32 -5.02 29.54
C PHE A 51 -35.52 -4.52 30.34
N THR A 52 -35.58 -4.92 31.60
CA THR A 52 -36.50 -4.29 32.55
C THR A 52 -35.99 -2.89 32.90
N PRO A 53 -36.85 -1.97 33.35
CA PRO A 53 -36.40 -0.65 33.82
C PRO A 53 -35.31 -0.73 34.88
N ARG A 54 -35.34 -1.74 35.75
CA ARG A 54 -34.32 -1.96 36.77
C ARG A 54 -32.97 -2.37 36.18
N ASP A 55 -32.98 -3.26 35.20
CA ASP A 55 -31.75 -3.69 34.53
C ASP A 55 -31.16 -2.54 33.71
N ALA A 56 -32.00 -1.76 33.04
CA ALA A 56 -31.57 -0.57 32.31
C ALA A 56 -30.96 0.50 33.25
N MET A 57 -31.53 0.70 34.45
CA MET A 57 -30.95 1.58 35.47
C MET A 57 -29.57 1.09 35.91
N ASN A 58 -29.39 -0.22 36.13
CA ASN A 58 -28.09 -0.79 36.50
C ASN A 58 -27.06 -0.60 35.40
N LEU A 59 -27.44 -0.83 34.13
CA LEU A 59 -26.55 -0.66 32.98
C LEU A 59 -26.12 0.80 32.79
N LEU A 60 -27.03 1.75 33.05
CA LEU A 60 -26.78 3.19 32.89
C LEU A 60 -26.26 3.86 34.17
N MET A 61 -26.04 3.13 35.26
CA MET A 61 -25.68 3.70 36.56
C MET A 61 -24.35 4.47 36.54
N ALA A 62 -23.42 4.07 35.66
CA ALA A 62 -22.13 4.72 35.50
C ALA A 62 -22.20 5.99 34.63
N PHE A 63 -23.27 6.17 33.84
CA PHE A 63 -23.44 7.32 32.96
C PHE A 63 -24.13 8.47 33.70
N THR A 64 -23.54 9.66 33.66
CA THR A 64 -24.01 10.79 34.48
C THR A 64 -25.25 11.48 33.92
N ASN A 65 -25.45 11.47 32.60
CA ASN A 65 -26.42 12.32 31.91
C ASN A 65 -27.59 11.53 31.29
N VAL A 66 -28.19 10.63 32.06
CA VAL A 66 -29.30 9.79 31.57
C VAL A 66 -30.57 10.62 31.34
N ASN A 67 -31.15 10.52 30.13
CA ASN A 67 -32.45 11.10 29.84
C ASN A 67 -33.58 10.16 30.32
N THR A 68 -34.09 10.43 31.52
CA THR A 68 -35.13 9.61 32.16
C THR A 68 -36.48 9.68 31.45
N ASP A 69 -36.79 10.80 30.79
CA ASP A 69 -38.09 10.98 30.12
C ASP A 69 -38.20 10.09 28.89
N ALA A 70 -37.15 10.04 28.08
CA ALA A 70 -37.08 9.17 26.90
C ALA A 70 -37.21 7.68 27.26
N LEU A 71 -36.62 7.24 28.38
CA LEU A 71 -36.73 5.86 28.87
C LEU A 71 -38.13 5.55 29.44
N ARG A 72 -38.81 6.56 30.00
CA ARG A 72 -40.17 6.42 30.53
C ARG A 72 -41.20 6.28 29.40
N GLU A 73 -41.01 7.01 28.30
CA GLU A 73 -41.84 6.91 27.09
C GLU A 73 -41.73 5.53 26.40
N ALA A 74 -40.57 4.87 26.50
CA ALA A 74 -40.37 3.50 25.99
C ALA A 74 -41.15 2.43 26.78
N GLY A 75 -41.71 2.78 27.94
CA GLY A 75 -42.54 1.89 28.76
C GLY A 75 -41.75 0.80 29.49
N ASN A 76 -42.41 -0.33 29.78
CA ASN A 76 -41.82 -1.40 30.60
C ASN A 76 -40.80 -2.29 29.85
N LYS A 77 -40.59 -2.09 28.54
CA LYS A 77 -39.66 -2.88 27.72
C LYS A 77 -38.68 -1.93 27.03
N ILE A 78 -37.55 -1.69 27.69
CA ILE A 78 -36.47 -0.86 27.14
C ILE A 78 -35.62 -1.75 26.23
N THR A 79 -35.35 -1.32 25.01
CA THR A 79 -34.49 -2.09 24.09
C THR A 79 -33.01 -1.82 24.38
N ASN A 80 -32.14 -2.74 23.97
CA ASN A 80 -30.70 -2.51 23.91
C ASN A 80 -30.31 -1.23 23.16
N PHE A 81 -31.02 -0.90 22.06
CA PHE A 81 -30.74 0.30 21.29
C PHE A 81 -31.18 1.59 21.99
N ASP A 82 -32.23 1.55 22.82
CA ASP A 82 -32.63 2.70 23.65
C ASP A 82 -31.56 3.04 24.70
N VAL A 83 -30.90 2.02 25.26
CA VAL A 83 -29.76 2.19 26.19
C VAL A 83 -28.57 2.82 25.46
N LEU A 84 -28.19 2.31 24.27
CA LEU A 84 -27.09 2.90 23.49
C LEU A 84 -27.39 4.32 22.98
N SER A 85 -28.66 4.64 22.75
CA SER A 85 -29.06 5.99 22.32
C SER A 85 -28.79 7.05 23.39
N GLN A 86 -28.65 6.66 24.67
CA GLN A 86 -28.33 7.60 25.75
C GLN A 86 -26.87 8.09 25.71
N ILE A 87 -25.95 7.23 25.26
CA ILE A 87 -24.50 7.50 25.27
C ILE A 87 -24.02 8.15 23.96
N LEU A 88 -24.85 8.16 22.92
CA LEU A 88 -24.45 8.63 21.59
C LEU A 88 -24.56 10.15 21.46
N ALA A 89 -23.53 10.74 20.84
CA ALA A 89 -23.60 12.10 20.31
C ALA A 89 -24.68 12.19 19.21
N PRO A 90 -25.20 13.40 18.88
CA PRO A 90 -26.25 13.60 17.88
C PRO A 90 -25.75 13.42 16.44
N ILE A 91 -25.25 12.22 16.13
CA ILE A 91 -24.69 11.80 14.84
C ILE A 91 -25.79 11.19 13.97
N THR A 92 -25.65 11.29 12.64
CA THR A 92 -26.56 10.64 11.69
C THR A 92 -25.78 9.79 10.69
N MET A 93 -26.09 8.50 10.62
CA MET A 93 -25.36 7.53 9.80
C MET A 93 -26.28 6.47 9.25
N LYS A 94 -26.06 6.07 7.99
CA LYS A 94 -26.72 4.90 7.39
C LYS A 94 -25.81 4.22 6.38
N TYR A 95 -25.39 2.98 6.64
CA TYR A 95 -24.58 2.19 5.70
C TYR A 95 -24.60 0.68 5.99
N LYS A 96 -24.13 -0.12 5.01
CA LYS A 96 -24.01 -1.59 5.10
C LYS A 96 -22.76 -2.01 5.87
N THR A 97 -22.89 -2.90 6.86
CA THR A 97 -21.76 -3.51 7.59
C THR A 97 -21.08 -4.60 6.76
N LYS A 98 -19.93 -5.12 7.22
CA LYS A 98 -19.18 -6.17 6.49
C LYS A 98 -19.90 -7.52 6.47
N LEU A 99 -20.75 -7.78 7.47
CA LEU A 99 -21.53 -9.01 7.58
C LEU A 99 -22.80 -9.02 6.71
N PHE A 100 -23.10 -7.91 6.02
CA PHE A 100 -24.25 -7.83 5.12
C PHE A 100 -24.03 -8.69 3.88
N ASP A 101 -24.91 -9.68 3.69
CA ASP A 101 -24.94 -10.52 2.48
C ASP A 101 -25.84 -9.87 1.41
N GLU A 102 -25.50 -9.99 0.13
CA GLU A 102 -26.27 -9.40 -0.97
C GLU A 102 -27.68 -10.00 -1.10
N ALA A 103 -27.88 -11.21 -0.55
CA ALA A 103 -29.18 -11.86 -0.47
C ALA A 103 -30.12 -11.26 0.61
N GLU A 104 -29.60 -10.43 1.52
CA GLU A 104 -30.41 -9.82 2.58
C GLU A 104 -31.12 -8.53 2.12
N GLU A 105 -32.33 -8.30 2.63
CA GLU A 105 -33.06 -7.05 2.38
C GLU A 105 -32.44 -5.87 3.14
N TYR A 106 -32.11 -4.79 2.41
CA TYR A 106 -31.49 -3.59 2.98
C TYR A 106 -32.37 -2.86 4.01
N GLU A 107 -33.69 -2.93 3.86
CA GLU A 107 -34.62 -2.22 4.75
C GLU A 107 -34.82 -2.88 6.10
N ASN A 108 -34.67 -4.21 6.18
CA ASN A 108 -35.00 -4.99 7.39
C ASN A 108 -33.78 -5.64 8.05
N SER A 109 -32.66 -5.80 7.35
CA SER A 109 -31.47 -6.45 7.92
C SER A 109 -30.87 -5.66 9.09
N ASN A 110 -30.49 -6.39 10.15
CA ASN A 110 -29.73 -5.85 11.29
C ASN A 110 -28.22 -5.68 10.97
N ASN A 111 -27.79 -6.11 9.78
CA ASN A 111 -26.44 -5.87 9.26
C ASN A 111 -26.34 -4.51 8.55
N VAL A 112 -27.38 -3.67 8.62
CA VAL A 112 -27.36 -2.28 8.20
C VAL A 112 -27.38 -1.41 9.45
N LEU A 113 -26.36 -0.56 9.59
CA LEU A 113 -26.26 0.38 10.71
C LEU A 113 -27.07 1.63 10.38
N GLU A 114 -27.98 2.01 11.26
CA GLU A 114 -28.82 3.19 11.12
C GLU A 114 -28.92 3.95 12.44
N ILE A 115 -28.33 5.15 12.47
CA ILE A 115 -28.36 6.09 13.59
C ILE A 115 -28.91 7.41 13.06
N ARG A 116 -29.89 8.00 13.75
CA ARG A 116 -30.48 9.30 13.37
C ARG A 116 -30.47 10.25 14.54
N ASN A 117 -29.72 11.33 14.42
CA ASN A 117 -29.58 12.37 15.44
C ASN A 117 -29.33 11.79 16.86
N GLY A 118 -28.37 10.85 16.96
CA GLY A 118 -28.02 10.16 18.22
C GLY A 118 -28.94 9.02 18.62
N LYS A 119 -30.11 8.83 17.99
CA LYS A 119 -30.96 7.66 18.22
C LYS A 119 -30.47 6.46 17.41
N TYR A 120 -30.07 5.41 18.10
CA TYR A 120 -29.67 4.14 17.50
C TYR A 120 -30.93 3.34 17.15
N ILE A 121 -31.12 3.01 15.87
CA ILE A 121 -32.34 2.32 15.41
C ILE A 121 -32.06 0.82 15.23
N ARG A 122 -30.96 0.49 14.53
CA ARG A 122 -30.55 -0.89 14.22
C ARG A 122 -29.08 -0.95 13.80
N GLY A 123 -28.52 -2.15 13.81
CA GLY A 123 -27.14 -2.40 13.40
C GLY A 123 -26.37 -3.17 14.46
N GLN A 124 -25.61 -4.20 14.07
CA GLN A 124 -24.64 -4.84 14.96
C GLN A 124 -23.33 -4.06 15.02
N LEU A 125 -22.80 -3.88 16.24
CA LEU A 125 -21.49 -3.27 16.48
C LEU A 125 -20.38 -4.31 16.30
N GLU A 126 -19.79 -4.33 15.11
CA GLU A 126 -18.57 -5.08 14.80
C GLU A 126 -17.34 -4.15 14.76
N LYS A 127 -16.13 -4.74 14.69
CA LYS A 127 -14.87 -3.98 14.57
C LYS A 127 -14.91 -2.90 13.49
N SER A 128 -15.55 -3.19 12.35
CA SER A 128 -15.63 -2.26 11.22
C SER A 128 -16.46 -1.01 11.53
N VAL A 129 -17.47 -1.13 12.40
CA VAL A 129 -18.37 -0.03 12.75
C VAL A 129 -17.73 0.92 13.76
N LEU A 130 -16.91 0.40 14.67
CA LEU A 130 -16.28 1.21 15.71
C LEU A 130 -14.96 1.83 15.24
N GLY A 131 -14.09 1.04 14.59
CA GLY A 131 -12.70 1.42 14.31
C GLY A 131 -12.34 1.68 12.85
N SER A 132 -13.30 1.72 11.90
CA SER A 132 -12.97 2.10 10.53
C SER A 132 -12.73 3.61 10.39
N SER A 133 -11.95 4.04 9.39
CA SER A 133 -11.64 5.46 9.15
C SER A 133 -12.92 6.27 8.89
N THR A 134 -13.48 6.28 7.69
CA THR A 134 -14.62 7.16 7.36
C THR A 134 -15.95 6.65 7.92
N LYS A 135 -16.11 5.33 7.97
CA LYS A 135 -17.38 4.71 8.37
C LYS A 135 -17.48 4.54 9.89
N GLY A 136 -16.38 4.71 10.62
CA GLY A 136 -16.32 4.43 12.05
C GLY A 136 -17.07 5.47 12.87
N ILE A 137 -17.84 5.00 13.86
CA ILE A 137 -18.51 5.86 14.82
C ILE A 137 -17.49 6.72 15.57
N ILE A 138 -16.38 6.13 16.02
CA ILE A 138 -15.37 6.81 16.85
C ILE A 138 -14.70 7.94 16.08
N HIS A 139 -14.28 7.70 14.84
CA HIS A 139 -13.65 8.73 14.02
C HIS A 139 -14.60 9.90 13.77
N ARG A 140 -15.88 9.62 13.49
CA ARG A 140 -16.86 10.67 13.24
C ARG A 140 -17.15 11.51 14.47
N ILE A 141 -17.34 10.89 15.63
CA ILE A 141 -17.53 11.64 16.87
C ILE A 141 -16.31 12.53 17.12
N CYS A 142 -15.10 12.01 16.88
CA CYS A 142 -13.86 12.77 17.01
C CYS A 142 -13.83 14.00 16.06
N ASN A 143 -14.10 13.81 14.77
CA ASN A 143 -14.02 14.88 13.78
C ASN A 143 -15.17 15.88 13.87
N ASP A 144 -16.40 15.44 14.12
CA ASP A 144 -17.59 16.30 14.12
C ASP A 144 -17.80 17.01 15.46
N PHE A 145 -17.71 16.27 16.58
CA PHE A 145 -18.06 16.71 17.93
C PHE A 145 -16.85 16.92 18.85
N GLY A 146 -15.66 16.53 18.41
CA GLY A 146 -14.40 16.75 19.10
C GLY A 146 -13.94 15.55 19.92
N ASN A 147 -12.64 15.53 20.18
CA ASN A 147 -11.93 14.37 20.72
C ASN A 147 -12.39 13.95 22.12
N MET A 148 -12.74 14.91 22.99
CA MET A 148 -13.22 14.61 24.35
C MET A 148 -14.56 13.89 24.34
N THR A 149 -15.46 14.23 23.40
CA THR A 149 -16.74 13.53 23.27
C THR A 149 -16.57 12.09 22.79
N ALA A 150 -15.57 11.85 21.94
CA ALA A 150 -15.23 10.51 21.48
C ALA A 150 -14.62 9.66 22.61
N ALA A 151 -13.77 10.26 23.45
CA ALA A 151 -13.21 9.59 24.63
C ALA A 151 -14.31 9.19 25.63
N ASN A 152 -15.21 10.12 25.97
CA ASN A 152 -16.35 9.83 26.85
C ASN A 152 -17.24 8.73 26.28
N PHE A 153 -17.51 8.74 24.96
CA PHE A 153 -18.27 7.68 24.31
C PHE A 153 -17.63 6.30 24.47
N ILE A 154 -16.30 6.19 24.36
CA ILE A 154 -15.59 4.93 24.56
C ILE A 154 -15.75 4.46 26.01
N ASP A 155 -15.56 5.34 26.99
CA ASP A 155 -15.68 5.02 28.41
C ASP A 155 -17.12 4.58 28.76
N ASP A 156 -18.12 5.33 28.29
CA ASP A 156 -19.54 5.05 28.52
C ASP A 156 -19.96 3.72 27.88
N LEU A 157 -19.53 3.45 26.64
CA LEU A 157 -19.81 2.19 25.98
C LEU A 157 -19.15 1.01 26.70
N GLN A 158 -17.90 1.16 27.16
CA GLN A 158 -17.21 0.13 27.95
C GLN A 158 -17.92 -0.13 29.28
N ASN A 159 -18.38 0.92 29.98
CA ASN A 159 -19.11 0.79 31.24
C ASN A 159 -20.41 -0.02 31.05
N VAL A 160 -21.22 0.33 30.06
CA VAL A 160 -22.48 -0.38 29.76
C VAL A 160 -22.21 -1.84 29.37
N VAL A 161 -21.24 -2.07 28.47
CA VAL A 161 -20.98 -3.39 27.93
C VAL A 161 -20.34 -4.32 28.95
N THR A 162 -19.42 -3.84 29.79
CA THR A 162 -18.80 -4.66 30.82
C THR A 162 -19.81 -5.08 31.88
N GLU A 163 -20.74 -4.20 32.27
CA GLU A 163 -21.83 -4.55 33.17
C GLU A 163 -22.78 -5.58 32.53
N TYR A 164 -23.09 -5.42 31.24
CA TYR A 164 -23.86 -6.43 30.50
C TYR A 164 -23.13 -7.78 30.40
N MET A 165 -21.81 -7.79 30.26
CA MET A 165 -21.03 -9.03 30.17
C MET A 165 -21.03 -9.81 31.49
N LYS A 166 -21.12 -9.13 32.65
CA LYS A 166 -21.28 -9.80 33.96
C LYS A 166 -22.57 -10.61 34.03
N SER A 167 -23.68 -10.06 33.54
CA SER A 167 -24.97 -10.75 33.54
C SER A 167 -25.08 -11.80 32.44
N SER A 168 -24.62 -11.48 31.24
CA SER A 168 -24.77 -12.36 30.07
C SER A 168 -23.77 -13.52 30.03
N SER A 169 -22.62 -13.40 30.71
CA SER A 169 -21.50 -14.36 30.79
C SER A 169 -21.00 -14.87 29.42
N PHE A 170 -19.69 -15.00 29.23
CA PHE A 170 -19.13 -15.55 27.99
C PHE A 170 -17.96 -16.48 28.29
N SER A 171 -17.93 -17.64 27.64
CA SER A 171 -16.89 -18.65 27.83
C SER A 171 -16.79 -19.50 26.58
N VAL A 172 -15.62 -20.03 26.27
CA VAL A 172 -15.37 -20.87 25.10
C VAL A 172 -14.92 -22.25 25.57
N GLY A 173 -15.32 -23.30 24.87
CA GLY A 173 -14.92 -24.67 25.21
C GLY A 173 -14.61 -25.51 23.99
N ILE A 174 -14.08 -26.72 24.24
CA ILE A 174 -13.74 -27.67 23.18
C ILE A 174 -14.97 -28.13 22.38
N SER A 175 -16.15 -28.12 23.01
CA SER A 175 -17.42 -28.44 22.35
C SER A 175 -17.73 -27.56 21.15
N ASP A 176 -17.19 -26.34 21.10
CA ASP A 176 -17.41 -25.40 20.01
C ASP A 176 -16.59 -25.74 18.74
N LEU A 177 -15.60 -26.62 18.87
CA LEU A 177 -14.72 -27.05 17.77
C LEU A 177 -15.09 -28.44 17.22
N ILE A 178 -16.03 -29.13 17.85
CA ILE A 178 -16.41 -30.48 17.44
C ILE A 178 -17.41 -30.36 16.28
N ALA A 179 -16.96 -30.77 15.08
CA ALA A 179 -17.82 -30.85 13.92
C ALA A 179 -18.70 -32.11 13.92
N ASN A 180 -19.80 -32.08 13.18
CA ASN A 180 -20.64 -33.25 12.97
C ASN A 180 -19.89 -34.31 12.14
N LYS A 181 -20.19 -35.60 12.34
CA LYS A 181 -19.59 -36.69 11.56
C LYS A 181 -19.74 -36.52 10.05
N LYS A 182 -20.94 -36.14 9.59
CA LYS A 182 -21.22 -35.86 8.17
C LYS A 182 -20.23 -34.85 7.58
N THR A 183 -19.98 -33.77 8.31
CA THR A 183 -19.03 -32.72 7.90
C THR A 183 -17.58 -33.17 7.96
N GLN A 184 -17.21 -34.01 8.93
CA GLN A 184 -15.88 -34.61 8.98
C GLN A 184 -15.64 -35.56 7.79
N ASP A 185 -16.61 -36.41 7.45
CA ASP A 185 -16.55 -37.29 6.28
C ASP A 185 -16.43 -36.47 4.97
N SER A 186 -17.16 -35.35 4.90
CA SER A 186 -17.09 -34.41 3.76
C SER A 186 -15.69 -33.81 3.61
N ILE A 187 -15.06 -33.41 4.72
CA ILE A 187 -13.71 -32.84 4.74
C ILE A 187 -12.69 -33.89 4.27
N ILE A 188 -12.78 -35.12 4.79
CA ILE A 188 -11.87 -36.22 4.41
C ILE A 188 -12.01 -36.55 2.91
N GLN A 189 -13.23 -36.57 2.38
CA GLN A 189 -13.48 -36.80 0.94
C GLN A 189 -12.78 -35.75 0.06
N ILE A 190 -12.83 -34.48 0.45
CA ILE A 190 -12.18 -33.38 -0.31
C ILE A 190 -10.67 -33.50 -0.25
N ILE A 191 -10.10 -33.75 0.93
CA ILE A 191 -8.66 -33.93 1.08
C ILE A 191 -8.18 -35.12 0.22
N THR A 192 -8.94 -36.21 0.23
CA THR A 192 -8.62 -37.41 -0.57
C THR A 192 -8.69 -37.14 -2.07
N SER A 193 -9.71 -36.43 -2.53
CA SER A 193 -9.86 -36.03 -3.94
C SER A 193 -8.69 -35.15 -4.40
N GLN A 194 -8.27 -34.18 -3.59
CA GLN A 194 -7.16 -33.29 -3.93
C GLN A 194 -5.81 -34.02 -3.89
N LYS A 195 -5.62 -34.98 -2.97
CA LYS A 195 -4.43 -35.86 -2.98
C LYS A 195 -4.34 -36.70 -4.26
N GLN A 196 -5.47 -37.18 -4.78
CA GLN A 196 -5.52 -37.90 -6.06
C GLN A 196 -5.15 -36.98 -7.24
N GLU A 197 -5.56 -35.71 -7.23
CA GLU A 197 -5.14 -34.74 -8.24
C GLU A 197 -3.62 -34.53 -8.22
N VAL A 198 -3.01 -34.35 -7.03
CA VAL A 198 -1.54 -34.24 -6.91
C VAL A 198 -0.84 -35.50 -7.41
N GLN A 199 -1.36 -36.69 -7.06
CA GLN A 199 -0.83 -37.96 -7.54
C GLN A 199 -0.88 -38.03 -9.08
N SER A 200 -1.97 -37.60 -9.70
CA SER A 200 -2.08 -37.55 -11.16
C SER A 200 -1.05 -36.59 -11.79
N LEU A 201 -0.72 -35.49 -11.12
CA LEU A 201 0.30 -34.56 -11.58
C LEU A 201 1.71 -35.17 -11.49
N ILE A 202 2.01 -35.87 -10.39
CA ILE A 202 3.26 -36.62 -10.21
C ILE A 202 3.41 -37.67 -11.32
N GLU A 203 2.34 -38.41 -11.62
CA GLU A 203 2.33 -39.41 -12.70
C GLU A 203 2.58 -38.78 -14.08
N LYS A 204 1.97 -37.63 -14.38
CA LYS A 204 2.23 -36.89 -15.64
C LYS A 204 3.70 -36.50 -15.78
N VAL A 205 4.34 -36.05 -14.69
CA VAL A 205 5.77 -35.72 -14.69
C VAL A 205 6.61 -36.97 -14.93
N HIS A 206 6.31 -38.09 -14.26
CA HIS A 206 7.03 -39.34 -14.47
C HIS A 206 6.86 -39.92 -15.88
N LEU A 207 5.70 -39.72 -16.50
CA LEU A 207 5.43 -40.13 -17.88
C LEU A 207 6.00 -39.18 -18.93
N GLY A 208 6.53 -38.01 -18.53
CA GLY A 208 7.04 -37.00 -19.45
C GLY A 208 5.97 -36.25 -20.25
N ILE A 209 4.71 -36.29 -19.80
CA ILE A 209 3.54 -35.62 -20.44
C ILE A 209 3.25 -34.26 -19.78
N PHE A 210 4.12 -33.80 -18.89
CA PHE A 210 3.93 -32.54 -18.19
C PHE A 210 4.27 -31.35 -19.10
N GLU A 211 3.23 -30.63 -19.52
CA GLU A 211 3.36 -29.40 -20.30
C GLU A 211 3.57 -28.20 -19.38
N ASN A 212 4.59 -27.40 -19.67
CA ASN A 212 4.90 -26.19 -18.94
C ASN A 212 4.65 -24.97 -19.85
N PRO A 213 3.55 -24.23 -19.64
CA PRO A 213 3.21 -23.06 -20.45
C PRO A 213 3.96 -21.78 -20.02
N THR A 214 4.89 -21.88 -19.06
CA THR A 214 5.58 -20.74 -18.46
C THR A 214 7.08 -20.78 -18.75
N ALA A 215 7.74 -19.62 -18.70
CA ALA A 215 9.20 -19.53 -18.80
C ALA A 215 9.96 -20.06 -17.56
N ASN A 216 9.26 -20.66 -16.59
CA ASN A 216 9.88 -21.27 -15.41
C ASN A 216 10.41 -22.68 -15.76
N THR A 217 11.27 -23.22 -14.90
CA THR A 217 11.67 -24.64 -15.03
C THR A 217 10.48 -25.56 -14.74
N ASN A 218 10.42 -26.74 -15.38
CA ASN A 218 9.36 -27.73 -15.19
C ASN A 218 9.16 -28.11 -13.70
N MET A 219 10.25 -28.19 -12.93
CA MET A 219 10.19 -28.48 -11.50
C MET A 219 9.53 -27.35 -10.69
N ALA A 220 9.81 -26.08 -11.04
CA ALA A 220 9.22 -24.93 -10.38
C ALA A 220 7.72 -24.83 -10.66
N GLU A 221 7.31 -25.04 -11.92
CA GLU A 221 5.90 -25.02 -12.30
C GLU A 221 5.12 -26.20 -11.68
N PHE A 222 5.74 -27.38 -11.62
CA PHE A 222 5.21 -28.52 -10.89
C PHE A 222 4.96 -28.18 -9.41
N GLU A 223 5.97 -27.65 -8.71
CA GLU A 223 5.85 -27.28 -7.29
C GLU A 223 4.78 -26.21 -7.05
N GLN A 224 4.69 -25.22 -7.93
CA GLN A 224 3.67 -24.17 -7.87
C GLN A 224 2.26 -24.74 -8.08
N SER A 225 2.09 -25.60 -9.07
CA SER A 225 0.83 -26.29 -9.35
C SER A 225 0.38 -27.14 -8.16
N VAL A 226 1.27 -27.92 -7.56
CA VAL A 226 0.96 -28.72 -6.37
C VAL A 226 0.57 -27.83 -5.18
N ASN A 227 1.32 -26.76 -4.92
CA ASN A 227 1.02 -25.83 -3.82
C ASN A 227 -0.37 -25.19 -3.99
N ASN A 228 -0.72 -24.79 -5.22
CA ASN A 228 -2.04 -24.24 -5.53
C ASN A 228 -3.19 -25.23 -5.26
N ILE A 229 -3.04 -26.49 -5.66
CA ILE A 229 -4.01 -27.56 -5.39
C ILE A 229 -4.17 -27.76 -3.88
N LEU A 230 -3.07 -27.87 -3.14
CA LEU A 230 -3.10 -28.09 -1.69
C LEU A 230 -3.68 -26.90 -0.92
N ASN A 231 -3.38 -25.66 -1.32
CA ASN A 231 -3.98 -24.47 -0.72
C ASN A 231 -5.49 -24.42 -0.99
N LYS A 232 -5.93 -24.76 -2.21
CA LYS A 232 -7.35 -24.87 -2.54
C LYS A 232 -8.07 -25.91 -1.68
N ALA A 233 -7.42 -27.03 -1.38
CA ALA A 233 -7.95 -28.05 -0.48
C ALA A 233 -8.19 -27.48 0.94
N THR A 234 -7.24 -26.72 1.48
CA THR A 234 -7.39 -26.08 2.80
C THR A 234 -8.53 -25.07 2.84
N GLU A 235 -8.68 -24.26 1.77
CA GLU A 235 -9.73 -23.26 1.67
C GLU A 235 -11.13 -23.89 1.59
N GLN A 236 -11.28 -24.94 0.77
CA GLN A 236 -12.55 -25.66 0.61
C GLN A 236 -12.96 -26.38 1.90
N SER A 237 -12.01 -27.11 2.52
CA SER A 237 -12.23 -27.77 3.81
C SER A 237 -12.59 -26.78 4.91
N GLY A 238 -11.99 -25.58 4.89
CA GLY A 238 -12.32 -24.48 5.80
C GLY A 238 -13.71 -23.91 5.58
N LYS A 239 -14.13 -23.71 4.32
CA LYS A 239 -15.48 -23.22 3.99
C LYS A 239 -16.57 -24.16 4.49
N ILE A 240 -16.36 -25.48 4.35
CA ILE A 240 -17.31 -26.49 4.85
C ILE A 240 -17.31 -26.53 6.37
N GLY A 241 -16.14 -26.50 6.99
CA GLY A 241 -16.00 -26.39 8.45
C GLY A 241 -16.78 -25.17 8.98
N ARG A 242 -16.63 -24.00 8.35
CA ARG A 242 -17.38 -22.79 8.72
C ARG A 242 -18.88 -22.93 8.57
N LYS A 243 -19.36 -23.42 7.42
CA LYS A 243 -20.80 -23.58 7.15
C LYS A 243 -21.48 -24.57 8.11
N SER A 244 -20.71 -25.47 8.72
CA SER A 244 -21.23 -26.42 9.69
C SER A 244 -21.54 -25.81 11.05
N LEU A 245 -20.94 -24.67 11.39
CA LEU A 245 -21.08 -24.04 12.70
C LEU A 245 -22.39 -23.26 12.78
N SER A 246 -23.06 -23.35 13.94
CA SER A 246 -24.23 -22.53 14.23
C SER A 246 -23.84 -21.06 14.41
N LYS A 247 -24.77 -20.14 14.16
CA LYS A 247 -24.59 -18.70 14.44
C LYS A 247 -24.34 -18.39 15.92
N ASP A 248 -24.79 -19.29 16.80
CA ASP A 248 -24.56 -19.19 18.26
C ASP A 248 -23.23 -19.80 18.70
N ASN A 249 -22.44 -20.35 17.77
CA ASN A 249 -21.12 -20.85 18.10
C ASN A 249 -20.22 -19.72 18.61
N ARG A 250 -19.56 -19.98 19.75
CA ARG A 250 -18.85 -18.94 20.50
C ARG A 250 -17.56 -18.52 19.82
N PHE A 251 -16.83 -19.43 19.16
CA PHE A 251 -15.68 -19.06 18.33
C PHE A 251 -16.10 -18.23 17.13
N LEU A 252 -17.21 -18.59 16.49
CA LEU A 252 -17.72 -17.84 15.35
C LEU A 252 -18.06 -16.40 15.77
N MET A 253 -18.71 -16.20 16.92
CA MET A 253 -19.01 -14.86 17.46
C MET A 253 -17.75 -14.02 17.74
N ILE A 254 -16.68 -14.62 18.26
CA ILE A 254 -15.40 -13.90 18.50
C ILE A 254 -14.82 -13.42 17.17
N VAL A 255 -14.84 -14.27 16.15
CA VAL A 255 -14.29 -13.93 14.82
C VAL A 255 -15.19 -12.95 14.07
N GLU A 256 -16.52 -13.13 14.09
CA GLU A 256 -17.47 -12.23 13.42
C GLU A 256 -17.54 -10.85 14.10
N SER A 257 -17.41 -10.77 15.42
CA SER A 257 -17.26 -9.47 16.11
C SER A 257 -15.95 -8.75 15.75
N GLY A 258 -14.93 -9.51 15.32
CA GLY A 258 -13.58 -9.02 15.05
C GLY A 258 -12.76 -8.79 16.32
N SER A 259 -13.15 -9.38 17.46
CA SER A 259 -12.44 -9.25 18.74
C SER A 259 -11.10 -9.99 18.77
N LYS A 260 -11.07 -11.25 18.31
CA LYS A 260 -9.84 -12.04 18.22
C LYS A 260 -9.94 -13.20 17.22
N GLY A 261 -8.82 -13.50 16.57
CA GLY A 261 -8.73 -14.62 15.63
C GLY A 261 -9.31 -14.32 14.26
N SER A 262 -9.05 -15.22 13.32
CA SER A 262 -9.54 -15.16 11.95
C SER A 262 -10.31 -16.42 11.58
N LEU A 263 -10.99 -16.41 10.43
CA LEU A 263 -11.68 -17.59 9.90
C LEU A 263 -10.71 -18.75 9.61
N ILE A 264 -9.44 -18.44 9.29
CA ILE A 264 -8.40 -19.45 9.06
C ILE A 264 -8.10 -20.20 10.35
N ASN A 265 -8.06 -19.52 11.50
CA ASN A 265 -7.81 -20.16 12.80
C ASN A 265 -8.89 -21.20 13.11
N ILE A 266 -10.17 -20.89 12.84
CA ILE A 266 -11.27 -21.83 13.02
C ILE A 266 -11.12 -23.02 12.06
N SER A 267 -10.78 -22.74 10.80
CA SER A 267 -10.54 -23.79 9.80
C SER A 267 -9.42 -24.75 10.23
N GLN A 268 -8.31 -24.24 10.76
CA GLN A 268 -7.18 -25.05 11.21
C GLN A 268 -7.49 -25.86 12.47
N MET A 269 -8.31 -25.32 13.36
CA MET A 269 -8.73 -26.04 14.58
C MET A 269 -9.71 -27.17 14.30
N ILE A 270 -10.61 -27.01 13.31
CA ILE A 270 -11.69 -27.96 13.02
C ILE A 270 -11.35 -28.90 11.86
N SER A 271 -10.93 -28.35 10.72
CA SER A 271 -10.81 -29.06 9.45
C SER A 271 -9.41 -29.67 9.25
N CYS A 272 -8.43 -28.88 8.82
CA CYS A 272 -7.05 -29.31 8.60
C CYS A 272 -6.08 -28.12 8.73
N LEU A 273 -4.82 -28.38 9.11
CA LEU A 273 -3.80 -27.33 9.20
C LEU A 273 -3.33 -26.84 7.83
N GLY A 274 -3.15 -27.76 6.88
CA GLY A 274 -2.69 -27.48 5.53
C GLY A 274 -1.19 -27.62 5.29
N GLN A 275 -0.74 -27.12 4.13
CA GLN A 275 0.65 -27.22 3.68
C GLN A 275 1.58 -26.35 4.54
N GLN A 276 2.68 -26.93 5.03
CA GLN A 276 3.76 -26.19 5.68
C GLN A 276 4.83 -25.82 4.66
N ASN A 277 5.22 -24.55 4.64
CA ASN A 277 6.23 -24.02 3.72
C ASN A 277 7.47 -23.55 4.48
N VAL A 278 8.63 -23.75 3.86
CA VAL A 278 9.96 -23.32 4.30
C VAL A 278 10.54 -22.49 3.15
N ASP A 279 10.81 -21.20 3.40
CA ASP A 279 11.28 -20.25 2.38
C ASP A 279 10.42 -20.21 1.10
N GLY A 280 9.10 -20.25 1.26
CA GLY A 280 8.13 -20.21 0.15
C GLY A 280 8.02 -21.50 -0.66
N LYS A 281 8.81 -22.52 -0.34
CA LYS A 281 8.75 -23.85 -0.96
C LYS A 281 8.16 -24.87 0.01
N ARG A 282 7.65 -25.99 -0.51
CA ARG A 282 7.33 -27.16 0.31
C ARG A 282 8.60 -27.70 0.99
N ILE A 283 8.44 -28.56 1.99
CA ILE A 283 9.57 -29.11 2.74
C ILE A 283 10.57 -29.79 1.78
N GLN A 284 11.79 -29.25 1.73
CA GLN A 284 12.84 -29.75 0.86
C GLN A 284 13.44 -31.05 1.38
N TYR A 285 14.14 -31.78 0.51
CA TYR A 285 14.86 -32.99 0.90
C TYR A 285 16.08 -32.63 1.76
N GLY A 286 15.94 -32.77 3.08
CA GLY A 286 17.03 -32.55 4.04
C GLY A 286 17.98 -33.75 4.18
N PHE A 287 17.54 -34.94 3.78
CA PHE A 287 18.35 -36.17 3.73
C PHE A 287 18.57 -36.59 2.28
N ASP A 288 19.31 -37.70 2.07
CA ASP A 288 19.58 -38.32 0.76
C ASP A 288 18.29 -38.58 -0.05
N SER A 289 17.92 -37.59 -0.87
CA SER A 289 16.70 -37.49 -1.67
C SER A 289 15.39 -37.78 -0.93
N ARG A 290 15.28 -37.39 0.34
CA ARG A 290 14.06 -37.53 1.15
C ARG A 290 13.96 -36.50 2.27
N THR A 291 12.75 -36.25 2.76
CA THR A 291 12.48 -35.26 3.82
C THR A 291 12.74 -35.82 5.22
N LEU A 292 12.30 -37.05 5.49
CA LEU A 292 12.54 -37.78 6.75
C LEU A 292 12.96 -39.23 6.46
N PRO A 293 13.65 -39.91 7.39
CA PRO A 293 14.05 -41.31 7.22
C PRO A 293 12.86 -42.28 7.14
N HIS A 294 11.67 -41.83 7.52
CA HIS A 294 10.42 -42.59 7.44
C HIS A 294 9.81 -42.64 6.04
N PHE A 295 10.23 -41.75 5.14
CA PHE A 295 9.77 -41.72 3.75
C PHE A 295 10.77 -42.39 2.82
N SER A 296 10.25 -42.89 1.70
CA SER A 296 11.05 -43.41 0.59
C SER A 296 11.84 -42.29 -0.09
N LYS A 297 12.89 -42.66 -0.82
CA LYS A 297 13.63 -41.69 -1.64
C LYS A 297 12.74 -41.21 -2.79
N PHE A 298 12.87 -39.94 -3.15
CA PHE A 298 12.13 -39.26 -4.22
C PHE A 298 10.60 -39.29 -4.05
N ASP A 299 10.14 -39.28 -2.79
CA ASP A 299 8.72 -39.21 -2.47
C ASP A 299 8.25 -37.74 -2.45
N ASP A 300 7.61 -37.32 -3.55
CA ASP A 300 7.02 -35.98 -3.70
C ASP A 300 5.54 -35.90 -3.29
N SER A 301 5.03 -36.94 -2.63
CA SER A 301 3.65 -36.97 -2.14
C SER A 301 3.39 -35.84 -1.13
N PRO A 302 2.13 -35.39 -0.98
CA PRO A 302 1.78 -34.32 -0.03
C PRO A 302 2.27 -34.60 1.40
N ASN A 303 2.12 -35.84 1.89
CA ASN A 303 2.50 -36.21 3.25
C ASN A 303 4.03 -36.15 3.46
N ALA A 304 4.82 -36.59 2.49
CA ALA A 304 6.28 -36.54 2.56
C ALA A 304 6.80 -35.10 2.50
N ARG A 305 6.10 -34.22 1.79
CA ARG A 305 6.49 -32.82 1.54
C ARG A 305 5.81 -31.80 2.48
N GLY A 306 5.26 -32.24 3.61
CA GLY A 306 4.82 -31.36 4.70
C GLY A 306 3.36 -30.88 4.64
N PHE A 307 2.49 -31.58 3.91
CA PHE A 307 1.04 -31.36 4.01
C PHE A 307 0.47 -32.01 5.27
N ILE A 308 -0.20 -31.21 6.10
CA ILE A 308 -0.83 -31.67 7.33
C ILE A 308 -2.33 -31.82 7.10
N GLU A 309 -2.81 -33.07 7.11
CA GLU A 309 -4.23 -33.37 6.88
C GLU A 309 -5.05 -33.25 8.16
N ASN A 310 -4.41 -33.47 9.31
CA ASN A 310 -5.06 -33.40 10.61
C ASN A 310 -5.27 -31.96 11.09
N SER A 311 -6.27 -31.78 11.96
CA SER A 311 -6.53 -30.52 12.67
C SER A 311 -5.99 -30.58 14.10
N TYR A 312 -6.00 -29.44 14.79
CA TYR A 312 -5.57 -29.41 16.19
C TYR A 312 -6.44 -30.27 17.11
N ILE A 313 -7.73 -30.44 16.79
CA ILE A 313 -8.63 -31.29 17.58
C ILE A 313 -8.40 -32.79 17.35
N SER A 314 -8.09 -33.20 16.12
CA SER A 314 -7.79 -34.60 15.81
C SER A 314 -6.40 -35.02 16.32
N GLY A 315 -5.49 -34.05 16.46
CA GLY A 315 -4.11 -34.27 16.85
C GLY A 315 -3.21 -34.57 15.65
N LEU A 316 -1.94 -34.16 15.76
CA LEU A 316 -0.94 -34.29 14.71
C LEU A 316 -0.18 -35.62 14.84
N THR A 317 0.14 -36.24 13.72
CA THR A 317 1.09 -37.36 13.68
C THR A 317 2.52 -36.88 13.92
N ALA A 318 3.44 -37.78 14.27
CA ALA A 318 4.83 -37.39 14.55
C ALA A 318 5.55 -36.69 13.36
N PRO A 319 5.42 -37.16 12.09
CA PRO A 319 5.97 -36.44 10.94
C PRO A 319 5.33 -35.06 10.73
N GLU A 320 4.00 -34.97 10.85
CA GLU A 320 3.27 -33.70 10.71
C GLU A 320 3.68 -32.69 11.78
N LEU A 321 3.81 -33.12 13.04
CA LEU A 321 4.26 -32.28 14.15
C LEU A 321 5.67 -31.73 13.88
N PHE A 322 6.56 -32.56 13.33
CA PHE A 322 7.92 -32.13 13.01
C PHE A 322 7.94 -31.12 11.86
N PHE A 323 7.20 -31.35 10.78
CA PHE A 323 7.07 -30.38 9.69
C PHE A 323 6.40 -29.08 10.13
N HIS A 324 5.41 -29.16 11.02
CA HIS A 324 4.80 -27.99 11.63
C HIS A 324 5.80 -27.19 12.49
N ALA A 325 6.61 -27.90 13.29
CA ALA A 325 7.65 -27.27 14.09
C ALA A 325 8.74 -26.62 13.23
N MET A 326 9.09 -27.20 12.08
CA MET A 326 10.01 -26.59 11.10
C MET A 326 9.47 -25.26 10.58
N GLY A 327 8.21 -25.23 10.11
CA GLY A 327 7.57 -23.99 9.66
C GLY A 327 7.48 -22.95 10.78
N GLY A 328 7.06 -23.36 11.99
CA GLY A 328 7.00 -22.49 13.16
C GLY A 328 8.36 -21.92 13.58
N ARG A 329 9.44 -22.71 13.49
CA ARG A 329 10.80 -22.28 13.84
C ARG A 329 11.31 -21.17 12.93
N ILE A 330 11.04 -21.26 11.63
CA ILE A 330 11.41 -20.21 10.67
C ILE A 330 10.69 -18.91 11.00
N GLY A 331 9.39 -18.97 11.29
CA GLY A 331 8.63 -17.80 11.73
C GLY A 331 9.24 -17.11 12.96
N LEU A 332 9.71 -17.89 13.94
CA LEU A 332 10.39 -17.36 15.13
C LEU A 332 11.76 -16.72 14.81
N ILE A 333 12.56 -17.35 13.94
CA ILE A 333 13.87 -16.83 13.53
C ILE A 333 13.68 -15.51 12.77
N ASP A 334 12.77 -15.48 11.82
CA ASP A 334 12.48 -14.29 11.02
C ASP A 334 11.96 -13.14 11.87
N THR A 335 11.11 -13.44 12.85
CA THR A 335 10.65 -12.43 13.82
C THR A 335 11.85 -11.82 14.55
N ALA A 336 12.80 -12.64 15.01
CA ALA A 336 13.98 -12.15 15.72
C ALA A 336 14.93 -11.33 14.83
N VAL A 337 15.26 -11.83 13.63
CA VAL A 337 16.18 -11.17 12.69
C VAL A 337 15.56 -9.88 12.16
N LYS A 338 14.34 -9.94 11.67
CA LYS A 338 13.70 -8.78 11.03
C LYS A 338 13.37 -7.68 12.02
N THR A 339 13.08 -7.98 13.30
CA THR A 339 12.89 -6.93 14.34
C THR A 339 14.12 -6.03 14.48
N SER A 340 15.32 -6.61 14.40
CA SER A 340 16.56 -5.81 14.48
C SER A 340 16.75 -4.90 13.26
N GLN A 341 16.43 -5.41 12.06
CA GLN A 341 16.55 -4.66 10.81
C GLN A 341 15.51 -3.53 10.72
N THR A 342 14.26 -3.79 11.09
CA THR A 342 13.19 -2.79 11.03
C THR A 342 13.38 -1.67 12.03
N GLY A 343 13.85 -1.97 13.25
CA GLY A 343 14.22 -0.94 14.22
C GLY A 343 15.34 -0.03 13.72
N TYR A 344 16.32 -0.60 13.00
CA TYR A 344 17.39 0.19 12.37
C TYR A 344 16.90 1.02 11.18
N ILE A 345 15.99 0.48 10.35
CA ILE A 345 15.32 1.24 9.28
C ILE A 345 14.53 2.42 9.87
N GLN A 346 13.77 2.20 10.93
CA GLN A 346 13.02 3.27 11.62
C GLN A 346 13.96 4.37 12.12
N ARG A 347 15.08 4.01 12.75
CA ARG A 347 16.10 4.97 13.20
C ARG A 347 16.66 5.79 12.03
N ARG A 348 16.93 5.15 10.88
CA ARG A 348 17.43 5.81 9.66
C ARG A 348 16.41 6.79 9.07
N LEU A 349 15.14 6.39 8.99
CA LEU A 349 14.06 7.24 8.51
C LEU A 349 13.89 8.48 9.39
N ILE A 350 13.84 8.30 10.72
CA ILE A 350 13.74 9.42 11.66
C ILE A 350 14.94 10.35 11.48
N LYS A 351 16.16 9.83 11.43
CA LYS A 351 17.37 10.66 11.27
C LYS A 351 17.44 11.38 9.91
N GLY A 352 16.93 10.79 8.84
CA GLY A 352 16.87 11.43 7.53
C GLY A 352 15.83 12.56 7.42
N LEU A 353 14.79 12.50 8.25
CA LEU A 353 13.61 13.38 8.19
C LEU A 353 13.44 14.30 9.42
N GLU A 354 14.25 14.16 10.48
CA GLU A 354 14.02 14.83 11.77
C GLU A 354 13.97 16.36 11.68
N ASP A 355 14.67 16.95 10.72
CA ASP A 355 14.76 18.40 10.56
C ASP A 355 13.66 18.99 9.66
N LEU A 356 12.72 18.18 9.14
CA LEU A 356 11.65 18.67 8.28
C LEU A 356 10.44 19.11 9.11
N LYS A 357 10.07 20.38 8.93
CA LYS A 357 8.90 21.00 9.58
C LYS A 357 8.15 21.92 8.63
N VAL A 358 6.89 22.19 8.96
CA VAL A 358 6.07 23.20 8.27
C VAL A 358 6.41 24.59 8.82
N GLU A 359 6.73 25.54 7.94
CA GLU A 359 6.95 26.94 8.31
C GLU A 359 5.65 27.77 8.18
N TYR A 360 5.65 28.99 8.71
CA TYR A 360 4.45 29.87 8.69
C TYR A 360 3.95 30.26 7.30
N ASP A 361 4.77 30.10 6.27
CA ASP A 361 4.37 30.27 4.86
C ASP A 361 3.76 28.99 4.25
N MET A 362 3.51 27.97 5.07
CA MET A 362 2.98 26.65 4.72
C MET A 362 3.92 25.79 3.84
N THR A 363 5.18 26.19 3.69
CA THR A 363 6.20 25.37 3.03
C THR A 363 6.85 24.39 4.01
N VAL A 364 7.30 23.23 3.52
CA VAL A 364 8.08 22.28 4.33
C VAL A 364 9.55 22.52 4.07
N ARG A 365 10.30 22.81 5.14
CA ARG A 365 11.72 23.15 5.05
C ARG A 365 12.59 22.30 5.97
N ASN A 366 13.87 22.18 5.61
CA ASN A 366 14.89 21.64 6.49
C ASN A 366 15.47 22.72 7.42
N ASN A 367 16.37 22.32 8.32
CA ASN A 367 17.03 23.22 9.30
C ASN A 367 17.85 24.37 8.69
N LYS A 368 18.32 24.25 7.43
CA LYS A 368 19.01 25.31 6.68
C LYS A 368 18.06 26.21 5.89
N GLY A 369 16.76 25.97 5.97
CA GLY A 369 15.74 26.73 5.26
C GLY A 369 15.59 26.35 3.78
N LYS A 370 16.17 25.21 3.36
CA LYS A 370 15.92 24.64 2.03
C LYS A 370 14.49 24.09 1.99
N ILE A 371 13.74 24.50 0.98
CA ILE A 371 12.38 24.03 0.73
C ILE A 371 12.46 22.61 0.15
N ILE A 372 11.72 21.68 0.76
CA ILE A 372 11.53 20.31 0.27
C ILE A 372 10.18 20.21 -0.43
N GLN A 373 9.12 20.74 0.18
CA GLN A 373 7.78 20.82 -0.43
C GLN A 373 7.25 22.25 -0.35
N PHE A 374 6.56 22.69 -1.41
CA PHE A 374 5.87 23.99 -1.42
C PHE A 374 4.59 23.99 -0.58
N ALA A 375 3.91 22.86 -0.53
CA ALA A 375 2.78 22.61 0.34
C ALA A 375 2.96 21.20 0.93
N TYR A 376 2.68 21.04 2.22
CA TYR A 376 2.77 19.74 2.87
C TYR A 376 1.82 18.74 2.18
N GLY A 377 2.36 17.64 1.63
CA GLY A 377 1.57 16.62 0.95
C GLY A 377 0.77 17.10 -0.26
N ASP A 378 1.23 18.16 -0.94
CA ASP A 378 0.61 18.81 -2.10
C ASP A 378 -0.76 19.51 -1.86
N ASP A 379 -1.37 19.31 -0.69
CA ASP A 379 -2.69 19.87 -0.35
C ASP A 379 -2.69 20.77 0.90
N GLY A 380 -1.67 20.67 1.76
CA GLY A 380 -1.52 21.49 2.98
C GLY A 380 -2.41 21.07 4.15
N PHE A 381 -2.94 19.85 4.15
CA PHE A 381 -3.82 19.37 5.23
C PHE A 381 -3.11 18.48 6.26
N ASP A 382 -3.68 18.45 7.47
CA ASP A 382 -3.31 17.44 8.45
C ASP A 382 -3.97 16.10 8.11
N SER A 383 -3.11 15.10 7.95
CA SER A 383 -3.45 13.68 7.79
C SER A 383 -4.48 13.12 8.79
N THR A 384 -4.59 13.67 10.01
CA THR A 384 -5.60 13.21 10.99
C THR A 384 -7.03 13.59 10.62
N ARG A 385 -7.21 14.63 9.80
CA ARG A 385 -8.53 15.18 9.42
C ARG A 385 -8.98 14.72 8.03
N VAL A 386 -8.20 13.86 7.38
CA VAL A 386 -8.48 13.33 6.05
C VAL A 386 -9.32 12.05 6.15
N GLU A 387 -10.36 11.95 5.32
CA GLU A 387 -11.26 10.79 5.30
C GLU A 387 -11.39 10.18 3.89
N ASN A 388 -11.67 8.88 3.81
CA ASN A 388 -11.97 8.21 2.54
C ASN A 388 -13.37 8.58 2.04
N GLN A 389 -13.48 9.21 0.88
CA GLN A 389 -14.72 9.61 0.22
C GLN A 389 -14.84 8.91 -1.13
N ALA A 390 -16.06 8.58 -1.54
CA ALA A 390 -16.30 7.96 -2.84
C ALA A 390 -16.52 9.03 -3.92
N ILE A 391 -15.96 8.88 -5.11
CA ILE A 391 -16.34 9.63 -6.30
C ILE A 391 -17.08 8.67 -7.26
N PRO A 392 -18.41 8.67 -7.28
CA PRO A 392 -19.17 7.87 -8.25
C PRO A 392 -19.00 8.34 -9.70
N LEU A 393 -18.52 9.57 -9.93
CA LEU A 393 -18.37 10.19 -11.26
C LEU A 393 -17.58 9.33 -12.26
N VAL A 394 -16.61 8.54 -11.80
CA VAL A 394 -15.77 7.67 -12.65
C VAL A 394 -16.61 6.58 -13.34
N GLY A 395 -17.57 5.99 -12.62
CA GLY A 395 -18.41 4.91 -13.13
C GLY A 395 -19.66 5.38 -13.89
N MET A 396 -19.98 6.68 -13.83
CA MET A 396 -21.16 7.26 -14.45
C MET A 396 -20.96 7.41 -15.97
N SER A 397 -21.99 7.03 -16.73
CA SER A 397 -22.09 7.39 -18.15
C SER A 397 -22.32 8.89 -18.32
N ILE A 398 -22.15 9.40 -19.54
CA ILE A 398 -22.47 10.80 -19.84
C ILE A 398 -23.96 11.07 -19.52
N GLU A 399 -24.85 10.15 -19.86
CA GLU A 399 -26.28 10.21 -19.57
C GLU A 399 -26.56 10.28 -18.05
N ASP A 400 -25.86 9.47 -17.26
CA ASP A 400 -25.98 9.49 -15.80
C ASP A 400 -25.55 10.85 -15.22
N ILE A 401 -24.50 11.46 -15.78
CA ILE A 401 -24.05 12.81 -15.38
C ILE A 401 -25.11 13.84 -15.73
N TYR A 402 -25.68 13.80 -16.95
CA TYR A 402 -26.80 14.66 -17.31
C TYR A 402 -27.96 14.48 -16.34
N MET A 403 -28.35 13.24 -16.03
CA MET A 403 -29.40 12.94 -15.06
C MET A 403 -29.05 13.44 -13.65
N HIS A 404 -27.79 13.42 -13.23
CA HIS A 404 -27.41 13.90 -11.90
C HIS A 404 -27.60 15.41 -11.74
N TYR A 405 -27.26 16.19 -12.78
CA TYR A 405 -27.38 17.66 -12.78
C TYR A 405 -28.72 18.17 -13.33
N ASP A 406 -29.51 17.32 -13.98
CA ASP A 406 -30.82 17.70 -14.51
C ASP A 406 -31.85 17.85 -13.40
N ILE A 407 -32.30 19.08 -13.19
CA ILE A 407 -33.27 19.42 -12.15
C ILE A 407 -34.67 19.27 -12.73
N ILE A 408 -35.41 18.30 -12.19
CA ILE A 408 -36.80 18.02 -12.54
C ILE A 408 -37.64 19.32 -12.41
N GLY A 409 -38.46 19.62 -13.43
CA GLY A 409 -39.30 20.84 -13.51
C GLY A 409 -38.68 22.02 -14.27
N ILE A 410 -37.38 21.96 -14.60
CA ILE A 410 -36.72 22.93 -15.50
C ILE A 410 -36.75 22.43 -16.96
N ASN A 411 -36.62 21.12 -17.18
CA ASN A 411 -36.69 20.52 -18.51
C ASN A 411 -38.03 19.84 -18.83
N ASP A 412 -38.67 19.18 -17.86
CA ASP A 412 -40.00 18.55 -18.03
C ASP A 412 -41.17 19.49 -17.69
N GLU A 413 -42.25 19.39 -18.48
CA GLU A 413 -43.52 20.13 -18.31
C GLU A 413 -44.46 19.50 -17.25
N THR A 414 -44.04 18.42 -16.60
CA THR A 414 -44.88 17.69 -15.63
C THR A 414 -44.99 18.41 -14.29
N THR A 415 -46.24 18.61 -13.86
CA THR A 415 -46.72 19.47 -12.76
C THR A 415 -46.38 19.00 -11.34
N GLU A 416 -45.68 17.87 -11.17
CA GLU A 416 -45.50 17.21 -9.87
C GLU A 416 -44.48 17.91 -8.94
N THR A 417 -43.60 18.75 -9.48
CA THR A 417 -42.59 19.50 -8.70
C THR A 417 -43.13 20.72 -7.94
N ILE A 418 -44.41 21.06 -8.14
CA ILE A 418 -45.08 22.19 -7.49
C ILE A 418 -45.20 21.99 -5.96
N HIS A 419 -45.08 20.76 -5.47
CA HIS A 419 -45.20 20.44 -4.03
C HIS A 419 -43.88 20.48 -3.24
N VAL A 420 -42.72 20.63 -3.90
CA VAL A 420 -41.41 20.70 -3.21
C VAL A 420 -41.14 22.10 -2.67
N TYR A 421 -41.53 23.11 -3.44
CA TYR A 421 -41.17 24.50 -3.19
C TYR A 421 -42.32 25.29 -2.58
N THR A 422 -41.99 26.31 -1.80
CA THR A 422 -42.97 27.31 -1.36
C THR A 422 -43.56 28.07 -2.55
N LYS A 423 -44.80 28.54 -2.42
CA LYS A 423 -45.49 29.32 -3.49
C LYS A 423 -44.65 30.51 -3.98
N GLY A 424 -43.93 31.19 -3.08
CA GLY A 424 -43.02 32.29 -3.40
C GLY A 424 -41.77 31.85 -4.17
N ALA A 425 -41.19 30.69 -3.84
CA ALA A 425 -40.08 30.11 -4.58
C ALA A 425 -40.50 29.63 -5.99
N THR A 426 -41.68 29.02 -6.12
CA THR A 426 -42.20 28.57 -7.44
C THR A 426 -42.41 29.73 -8.42
N SER A 427 -42.85 30.90 -7.94
CA SER A 427 -42.97 32.10 -8.79
C SER A 427 -41.61 32.61 -9.29
N ARG A 428 -40.58 32.62 -8.43
CA ARG A 428 -39.20 33.00 -8.79
C ARG A 428 -38.55 31.98 -9.73
N LEU A 429 -38.75 30.69 -9.48
CA LEU A 429 -38.25 29.59 -10.32
C LEU A 429 -38.69 29.74 -11.79
N ARG A 430 -39.96 30.11 -12.03
CA ARG A 430 -40.47 30.33 -13.39
C ARG A 430 -39.76 31.46 -14.12
N LYS A 431 -39.33 32.52 -13.40
CA LYS A 431 -38.58 33.65 -13.97
C LYS A 431 -37.12 33.28 -14.24
N GLN A 432 -36.49 32.52 -13.34
CA GLN A 432 -35.07 32.15 -13.38
C GLN A 432 -34.77 30.89 -14.22
N LYS A 433 -35.76 30.33 -14.92
CA LYS A 433 -35.67 29.03 -15.61
C LYS A 433 -34.54 28.99 -16.65
N ASN A 434 -34.40 30.02 -17.48
CA ASN A 434 -33.41 30.05 -18.56
C ASN A 434 -31.97 30.14 -18.02
N GLU A 435 -31.73 31.06 -17.08
CA GLU A 435 -30.43 31.23 -16.42
C GLU A 435 -30.00 29.95 -15.67
N THR A 436 -30.95 29.26 -15.03
CA THR A 436 -30.67 28.01 -14.33
C THR A 436 -30.25 26.90 -15.32
N LYS A 437 -30.86 26.82 -16.51
CA LYS A 437 -30.45 25.85 -17.54
C LYS A 437 -29.01 26.09 -18.00
N GLU A 438 -28.65 27.34 -18.19
CA GLU A 438 -27.30 27.73 -18.62
C GLU A 438 -26.25 27.35 -17.57
N LYS A 439 -26.53 27.63 -16.28
CA LYS A 439 -25.68 27.19 -15.16
C LYS A 439 -25.56 25.66 -15.06
N CYS A 440 -26.66 24.92 -15.18
CA CYS A 440 -26.61 23.45 -15.19
C CYS A 440 -25.72 22.91 -16.32
N LYS A 441 -25.83 23.50 -17.53
CA LYS A 441 -24.99 23.09 -18.67
C LYS A 441 -23.51 23.32 -18.39
N ALA A 442 -23.14 24.47 -17.83
CA ALA A 442 -21.74 24.77 -17.47
C ALA A 442 -21.16 23.77 -16.44
N TYR A 443 -21.97 23.37 -15.45
CA TYR A 443 -21.56 22.36 -14.46
C TYR A 443 -21.37 20.98 -15.09
N ILE A 444 -22.25 20.58 -16.01
CA ILE A 444 -22.14 19.29 -16.72
C ILE A 444 -20.86 19.23 -17.53
N GLU A 445 -20.57 20.27 -18.32
CA GLU A 445 -19.33 20.34 -19.12
C GLU A 445 -18.09 20.25 -18.22
N LYS A 446 -18.05 21.02 -17.13
CA LYS A 446 -16.98 20.95 -16.13
C LYS A 446 -16.79 19.55 -15.54
N MET A 447 -17.88 18.83 -15.29
CA MET A 447 -17.84 17.49 -14.69
C MET A 447 -17.40 16.40 -15.68
N ILE A 448 -17.73 16.55 -16.96
CA ILE A 448 -17.23 15.67 -18.01
C ILE A 448 -15.70 15.80 -18.13
N ASP A 449 -15.18 17.02 -18.10
CA ASP A 449 -13.74 17.30 -18.15
C ASP A 449 -13.02 16.81 -16.88
N ALA A 450 -13.62 17.07 -15.71
CA ALA A 450 -13.10 16.58 -14.44
C ALA A 450 -13.08 15.04 -14.39
N ARG A 451 -14.11 14.36 -14.92
CA ARG A 451 -14.15 12.89 -15.00
C ARG A 451 -12.97 12.35 -15.80
N ASN A 452 -12.72 12.88 -17.01
CA ASN A 452 -11.61 12.44 -17.84
C ASN A 452 -10.25 12.65 -17.14
N SER A 453 -10.11 13.78 -16.43
CA SER A 453 -8.90 14.13 -15.69
C SER A 453 -8.67 13.20 -14.50
N ILE A 454 -9.71 12.86 -13.74
CA ILE A 454 -9.64 11.96 -12.60
C ILE A 454 -9.24 10.54 -13.03
N VAL A 455 -9.87 10.00 -14.09
CA VAL A 455 -9.54 8.64 -14.57
C VAL A 455 -8.08 8.55 -15.04
N LYS A 456 -7.61 9.56 -15.79
CA LYS A 456 -6.27 9.58 -16.36
C LYS A 456 -5.18 9.87 -15.31
N ALA A 457 -5.34 10.94 -14.54
CA ALA A 457 -4.29 11.46 -13.66
C ALA A 457 -4.31 10.86 -12.25
N VAL A 458 -5.49 10.63 -11.67
CA VAL A 458 -5.62 10.18 -10.27
C VAL A 458 -5.59 8.66 -10.19
N PHE A 459 -6.52 7.99 -10.89
CA PHE A 459 -6.64 6.52 -10.80
C PHE A 459 -5.73 5.76 -11.78
N LYS A 460 -5.06 6.45 -12.71
CA LYS A 460 -4.18 5.82 -13.72
C LYS A 460 -4.87 4.64 -14.42
N TYR A 461 -6.14 4.82 -14.81
CA TYR A 461 -7.00 3.78 -15.41
C TYR A 461 -7.31 2.55 -14.53
N LYS A 462 -6.98 2.58 -13.23
CA LYS A 462 -7.47 1.58 -12.26
C LYS A 462 -8.95 1.83 -11.95
N ASN A 463 -9.70 0.74 -11.74
CA ASN A 463 -11.10 0.81 -11.33
C ASN A 463 -11.25 1.03 -9.82
N GLU A 464 -10.91 2.23 -9.38
CA GLU A 464 -11.07 2.69 -8.01
C GLU A 464 -11.95 3.93 -7.96
N ASN A 465 -12.74 4.05 -6.89
CA ASN A 465 -13.68 5.15 -6.71
C ASN A 465 -13.45 5.87 -5.38
N THR A 466 -12.45 5.51 -4.59
CA THR A 466 -12.25 6.05 -3.23
C THR A 466 -11.04 6.97 -3.19
N LEU A 467 -11.20 8.14 -2.59
CA LEU A 467 -10.14 9.15 -2.42
C LEU A 467 -10.05 9.60 -0.98
N LYS A 468 -8.86 10.04 -0.57
CA LYS A 468 -8.60 10.62 0.75
C LYS A 468 -8.62 12.14 0.64
N ILE A 469 -9.65 12.79 1.17
CA ILE A 469 -9.83 14.25 1.06
C ILE A 469 -10.33 14.77 2.42
N PRO A 470 -9.91 15.96 2.87
CA PRO A 470 -10.47 16.58 4.06
C PRO A 470 -11.97 16.84 3.85
N VAL A 471 -12.73 16.91 4.95
CA VAL A 471 -14.14 17.31 4.93
C VAL A 471 -15.06 16.31 4.21
N ALA A 472 -15.75 15.45 4.96
CA ALA A 472 -16.63 14.41 4.41
C ALA A 472 -18.02 14.94 4.00
N PHE A 473 -18.19 15.29 2.70
CA PHE A 473 -19.42 15.91 2.19
C PHE A 473 -20.68 15.10 2.45
N GLN A 474 -20.68 13.81 2.10
CA GLN A 474 -21.84 12.94 2.28
C GLN A 474 -22.29 12.86 3.74
N HIS A 475 -21.35 12.91 4.68
CA HIS A 475 -21.62 12.76 6.12
C HIS A 475 -22.09 14.07 6.73
N MET A 476 -21.46 15.20 6.41
CA MET A 476 -21.95 16.50 6.83
C MET A 476 -23.37 16.78 6.33
N ILE A 477 -23.66 16.47 5.07
CA ILE A 477 -25.02 16.62 4.51
C ILE A 477 -26.02 15.78 5.33
N ALA A 478 -25.67 14.53 5.66
CA ALA A 478 -26.53 13.66 6.47
C ALA A 478 -26.68 14.16 7.93
N ASN A 479 -25.61 14.65 8.54
CA ASN A 479 -25.61 15.20 9.90
C ASN A 479 -26.47 16.47 9.98
N CYS A 480 -26.26 17.44 9.08
CA CYS A 480 -27.09 18.64 9.01
C CYS A 480 -28.56 18.29 8.72
N GLN A 481 -28.82 17.32 7.84
CA GLN A 481 -30.18 16.83 7.57
C GLN A 481 -30.83 16.28 8.84
N GLY A 482 -30.10 15.47 9.62
CA GLY A 482 -30.57 14.87 10.86
C GLY A 482 -30.81 15.90 11.96
N GLN A 483 -29.89 16.83 12.16
CA GLN A 483 -29.99 17.91 13.16
C GLN A 483 -31.17 18.85 12.87
N LEU A 484 -31.42 19.17 11.60
CA LEU A 484 -32.55 19.98 11.17
C LEU A 484 -33.86 19.18 11.05
N SER A 485 -33.82 17.86 11.28
CA SER A 485 -34.97 16.96 11.17
C SER A 485 -35.71 17.05 9.83
N LEU A 486 -34.96 17.21 8.73
CA LEU A 486 -35.52 17.35 7.39
C LEU A 486 -36.03 16.00 6.86
N ASN A 487 -37.28 15.98 6.41
CA ASN A 487 -37.98 14.81 5.87
C ASN A 487 -38.51 15.08 4.46
N SER A 488 -39.05 14.05 3.79
CA SER A 488 -39.62 14.18 2.44
C SER A 488 -40.81 15.16 2.37
N ASN A 489 -41.46 15.45 3.51
CA ASN A 489 -42.58 16.38 3.62
C ASN A 489 -42.14 17.83 3.85
N SER A 490 -40.84 18.08 4.02
CA SER A 490 -40.30 19.42 4.25
C SER A 490 -40.34 20.23 2.95
N ILE A 491 -40.76 21.49 3.06
CA ILE A 491 -40.93 22.41 1.93
C ILE A 491 -39.70 23.31 1.81
N VAL A 492 -39.24 23.53 0.58
CA VAL A 492 -38.04 24.30 0.26
C VAL A 492 -38.39 25.75 -0.10
N ASP A 493 -37.67 26.73 0.46
CA ASP A 493 -37.87 28.17 0.29
C ASP A 493 -36.90 28.84 -0.70
N ILE A 494 -35.85 28.14 -1.11
CA ILE A 494 -34.78 28.62 -2.01
C ILE A 494 -34.99 28.10 -3.45
N THR A 495 -34.63 28.91 -4.46
CA THR A 495 -34.60 28.47 -5.86
C THR A 495 -33.25 27.82 -6.20
N PRO A 496 -33.18 26.91 -7.18
CA PRO A 496 -31.92 26.31 -7.59
C PRO A 496 -30.86 27.31 -8.05
N LEU A 497 -31.25 28.41 -8.72
CA LEU A 497 -30.31 29.46 -9.10
C LEU A 497 -29.68 30.14 -7.88
N GLU A 498 -30.51 30.52 -6.89
CA GLU A 498 -30.01 31.10 -5.63
C GLU A 498 -29.11 30.11 -4.87
N ALA A 499 -29.39 28.80 -4.96
CA ALA A 499 -28.52 27.78 -4.39
C ALA A 499 -27.17 27.72 -5.10
N PHE A 500 -27.13 27.76 -6.44
CA PHE A 500 -25.86 27.83 -7.20
C PHE A 500 -25.04 29.07 -6.80
N GLU A 501 -25.66 30.25 -6.76
CA GLU A 501 -24.99 31.50 -6.36
C GLU A 501 -24.40 31.42 -4.95
N LEU A 502 -25.15 30.87 -3.98
CA LEU A 502 -24.64 30.67 -2.63
C LEU A 502 -23.45 29.70 -2.60
N ILE A 503 -23.54 28.57 -3.31
CA ILE A 503 -22.46 27.58 -3.35
C ILE A 503 -21.18 28.19 -3.95
N GLU A 504 -21.31 28.98 -5.02
CA GLU A 504 -20.20 29.71 -5.67
C GLU A 504 -19.64 30.82 -4.76
N GLU A 505 -20.47 31.57 -4.05
CA GLU A 505 -20.04 32.62 -3.11
C GLU A 505 -19.15 32.02 -1.99
N TYR A 506 -19.58 30.91 -1.39
CA TYR A 506 -18.82 30.24 -0.33
C TYR A 506 -17.54 29.58 -0.85
N TYR A 507 -17.55 29.06 -2.09
CA TYR A 507 -16.31 28.61 -2.74
C TYR A 507 -15.36 29.77 -3.00
N GLY A 508 -15.88 30.94 -3.40
CA GLY A 508 -15.12 32.19 -3.52
C GLY A 508 -14.45 32.60 -2.21
N LYS A 509 -15.12 32.44 -1.06
CA LYS A 509 -14.53 32.69 0.27
C LYS A 509 -13.37 31.73 0.57
N LEU A 510 -13.44 30.47 0.15
CA LEU A 510 -12.34 29.51 0.31
C LEU A 510 -11.14 29.89 -0.58
N ASN A 511 -11.38 30.35 -1.80
CA ASN A 511 -10.33 30.79 -2.72
C ASN A 511 -9.57 32.05 -2.28
N GLN A 512 -10.14 32.84 -1.36
CA GLN A 512 -9.47 34.00 -0.77
C GLN A 512 -8.35 33.62 0.21
N LEU A 513 -8.24 32.34 0.60
CA LEU A 513 -7.13 31.87 1.43
C LEU A 513 -5.82 31.93 0.63
N ASN A 514 -4.86 32.73 1.08
CA ASN A 514 -3.63 32.99 0.32
C ASN A 514 -2.70 31.78 0.22
N PHE A 515 -2.47 31.09 1.34
CA PHE A 515 -1.45 30.03 1.46
C PHE A 515 -1.97 28.64 1.13
N VAL A 516 -3.25 28.34 1.44
CA VAL A 516 -3.86 27.02 1.22
C VAL A 516 -5.14 27.21 0.42
N LYS A 517 -4.99 27.23 -0.91
CA LYS A 517 -6.12 27.32 -1.83
C LYS A 517 -6.73 25.93 -2.05
N PRO A 518 -8.06 25.83 -2.26
CA PRO A 518 -8.69 24.57 -2.64
C PRO A 518 -8.03 23.95 -3.88
N THR A 519 -7.74 22.64 -3.80
CA THR A 519 -7.19 21.90 -4.94
C THR A 519 -8.29 21.64 -5.98
N PRO A 520 -7.93 21.42 -7.26
CA PRO A 520 -8.90 21.07 -8.31
C PRO A 520 -9.70 19.80 -8.00
N LEU A 521 -9.10 18.88 -7.23
CA LEU A 521 -9.77 17.67 -6.77
C LEU A 521 -10.85 18.00 -5.75
N PHE A 522 -10.53 18.80 -4.72
CA PHE A 522 -11.51 19.27 -3.74
C PHE A 522 -12.65 20.05 -4.41
N GLU A 523 -12.32 20.88 -5.39
CA GLU A 523 -13.30 21.62 -6.21
C GLU A 523 -14.31 20.69 -6.88
N THR A 524 -13.82 19.61 -7.49
CA THR A 524 -14.68 18.65 -8.18
C THR A 524 -15.65 17.97 -7.21
N LEU A 525 -15.17 17.52 -6.04
CA LEU A 525 -16.07 16.92 -5.03
C LEU A 525 -17.06 17.92 -4.46
N TYR A 526 -16.60 19.14 -4.17
CA TYR A 526 -17.43 20.21 -3.63
C TYR A 526 -18.64 20.45 -4.53
N TYR A 527 -18.42 20.62 -5.84
CA TYR A 527 -19.52 20.84 -6.78
C TYR A 527 -20.34 19.58 -7.07
N TYR A 528 -19.73 18.39 -7.06
CA TYR A 528 -20.44 17.14 -7.25
C TYR A 528 -21.46 16.87 -6.13
N TYR A 529 -21.03 16.94 -4.87
CA TYR A 529 -21.90 16.64 -3.73
C TYR A 529 -22.88 17.77 -3.39
N LEU A 530 -22.52 19.02 -3.67
CA LEU A 530 -23.39 20.17 -3.39
C LEU A 530 -24.33 20.49 -4.55
N THR A 531 -24.65 19.52 -5.42
CA THR A 531 -25.58 19.72 -6.52
C THR A 531 -26.96 20.15 -6.00
N PRO A 532 -27.55 21.28 -6.48
CA PRO A 532 -28.85 21.76 -6.01
C PRO A 532 -29.98 20.75 -6.18
N LYS A 533 -29.92 19.87 -7.18
CA LYS A 533 -30.87 18.75 -7.32
C LYS A 533 -30.88 17.87 -6.08
N GLU A 534 -29.71 17.42 -5.62
CA GLU A 534 -29.61 16.52 -4.49
C GLU A 534 -29.99 17.24 -3.18
N LEU A 535 -29.48 18.46 -2.98
CA LEU A 535 -29.74 19.23 -1.76
C LEU A 535 -31.21 19.66 -1.62
N LEU A 536 -31.84 20.14 -2.70
CA LEU A 536 -33.19 20.70 -2.66
C LEU A 536 -34.25 19.62 -2.92
N CYS A 537 -34.12 18.80 -3.97
CA CYS A 537 -35.17 17.84 -4.32
C CYS A 537 -35.13 16.57 -3.47
N ASN A 538 -33.94 16.01 -3.22
CA ASN A 538 -33.79 14.76 -2.47
C ASN A 538 -33.70 15.01 -0.96
N LYS A 539 -32.89 15.99 -0.53
CA LYS A 539 -32.57 16.23 0.88
C LYS A 539 -33.40 17.33 1.54
N ARG A 540 -34.12 18.15 0.77
CA ARG A 540 -35.06 19.19 1.24
C ARG A 540 -34.45 20.29 2.11
N PHE A 541 -33.24 20.73 1.79
CA PHE A 541 -32.61 21.86 2.49
C PHE A 541 -33.35 23.18 2.21
N HIS A 542 -33.70 23.90 3.28
CA HIS A 542 -34.15 25.29 3.22
C HIS A 542 -32.94 26.23 3.25
N ARG A 543 -33.12 27.52 2.94
CA ARG A 543 -32.04 28.51 2.80
C ARG A 543 -31.12 28.56 4.01
N LYS A 544 -31.67 28.68 5.23
CA LYS A 544 -30.87 28.71 6.46
C LYS A 544 -30.09 27.41 6.69
N GLY A 545 -30.70 26.27 6.41
CA GLY A 545 -30.04 24.96 6.52
C GLY A 545 -28.88 24.82 5.52
N LEU A 546 -29.04 25.35 4.31
CA LEU A 546 -27.96 25.39 3.32
C LEU A 546 -26.82 26.30 3.77
N THR A 547 -27.14 27.49 4.30
CA THR A 547 -26.13 28.40 4.87
C THR A 547 -25.36 27.74 6.01
N LEU A 548 -26.05 27.07 6.94
CA LEU A 548 -25.41 26.33 8.04
C LEU A 548 -24.47 25.22 7.52
N LEU A 549 -24.90 24.47 6.51
CA LEU A 549 -24.07 23.45 5.87
C LEU A 549 -22.80 24.06 5.26
N LEU A 550 -22.93 25.13 4.49
CA LEU A 550 -21.80 25.80 3.84
C LEU A 550 -20.83 26.43 4.86
N GLU A 551 -21.34 27.07 5.91
CA GLU A 551 -20.51 27.60 7.01
C GLU A 551 -19.76 26.48 7.74
N THR A 552 -20.42 25.34 7.97
CA THR A 552 -19.81 24.16 8.58
C THR A 552 -18.68 23.60 7.70
N ILE A 553 -18.88 23.53 6.38
CA ILE A 553 -17.86 23.12 5.41
C ILE A 553 -16.63 24.03 5.50
N VAL A 554 -16.83 25.34 5.52
CA VAL A 554 -15.73 26.32 5.63
C VAL A 554 -14.99 26.16 6.97
N LEU A 555 -15.70 25.97 8.07
CA LEU A 555 -15.09 25.75 9.39
C LEU A 555 -14.25 24.47 9.40
N LYS A 556 -14.80 23.35 8.89
CA LYS A 556 -14.10 22.06 8.84
C LYS A 556 -12.88 22.11 7.93
N TYR A 557 -12.96 22.82 6.80
CA TYR A 557 -11.83 23.04 5.91
C TYR A 557 -10.68 23.76 6.63
N LYS A 558 -10.98 24.85 7.36
CA LYS A 558 -9.97 25.59 8.14
C LYS A 558 -9.36 24.75 9.28
N GLN A 559 -10.18 23.92 9.93
CA GLN A 559 -9.71 23.01 10.99
C GLN A 559 -8.83 21.87 10.46
N ALA A 560 -8.90 21.56 9.17
CA ALA A 560 -8.10 20.50 8.56
C ALA A 560 -6.71 20.98 8.11
N ILE A 561 -6.46 22.29 8.05
CA ILE A 561 -5.18 22.85 7.61
C ILE A 561 -4.09 22.48 8.61
N VAL A 562 -2.93 22.04 8.12
CA VAL A 562 -1.78 21.69 8.96
C VAL A 562 -1.28 22.91 9.76
N HIS A 563 -0.86 22.69 11.00
CA HIS A 563 -0.36 23.76 11.85
C HIS A 563 1.11 24.09 11.52
N PRO A 564 1.48 25.37 11.38
CA PRO A 564 2.89 25.77 11.30
C PRO A 564 3.66 25.37 12.55
N GLY A 565 4.91 24.94 12.37
CA GLY A 565 5.76 24.39 13.43
C GLY A 565 5.65 22.87 13.59
N GLU A 566 4.69 22.21 12.93
CA GLU A 566 4.51 20.76 13.00
C GLU A 566 5.71 20.00 12.43
N MET A 567 6.19 19.00 13.18
CA MET A 567 7.35 18.17 12.83
C MET A 567 6.98 17.04 11.88
N VAL A 568 6.50 17.40 10.69
CA VAL A 568 6.00 16.47 9.66
C VAL A 568 7.01 15.41 9.24
N GLY A 569 8.31 15.70 9.28
CA GLY A 569 9.34 14.72 8.95
C GLY A 569 9.44 13.56 9.94
N VAL A 570 9.35 13.86 11.24
CA VAL A 570 9.37 12.83 12.29
C VAL A 570 8.10 11.97 12.21
N ILE A 571 6.95 12.60 11.98
CA ILE A 571 5.66 11.91 11.81
C ILE A 571 5.73 10.98 10.60
N ALA A 572 6.25 11.45 9.47
CA ALA A 572 6.43 10.63 8.28
C ALA A 572 7.40 9.46 8.50
N GLY A 573 8.55 9.71 9.13
CA GLY A 573 9.54 8.68 9.44
C GLY A 573 8.98 7.58 10.35
N GLN A 574 8.17 7.95 11.34
CA GLN A 574 7.48 6.99 12.21
C GLN A 574 6.35 6.25 11.48
N SER A 575 5.55 6.97 10.69
CA SER A 575 4.41 6.42 9.93
C SER A 575 4.84 5.42 8.86
N ILE A 576 6.07 5.52 8.36
CA ILE A 576 6.68 4.56 7.43
C ILE A 576 7.42 3.45 8.18
N GLY A 577 8.15 3.80 9.25
CA GLY A 577 8.96 2.85 10.02
C GLY A 577 8.14 1.84 10.82
N GLU A 578 7.06 2.27 11.48
CA GLU A 578 6.24 1.41 12.35
C GLU A 578 5.57 0.26 11.56
N PRO A 579 4.90 0.50 10.43
CA PRO A 579 4.35 -0.59 9.63
C PRO A 579 5.40 -1.54 9.05
N THR A 580 6.62 -1.04 8.79
CA THR A 580 7.72 -1.89 8.31
C THR A 580 8.01 -3.04 9.28
N THR A 581 7.82 -2.83 10.59
CA THR A 581 7.90 -3.91 11.60
C THR A 581 6.84 -4.99 11.38
N GLN A 582 5.64 -4.62 10.94
CA GLN A 582 4.51 -5.53 10.70
C GLN A 582 4.67 -6.32 9.39
N LEU A 583 5.31 -5.71 8.36
CA LEU A 583 5.60 -6.38 7.08
C LEU A 583 6.40 -7.68 7.24
N THR A 584 7.19 -7.76 8.32
CA THR A 584 8.07 -8.90 8.61
C THR A 584 7.30 -10.21 8.82
N LEU A 585 6.07 -10.11 9.33
CA LEU A 585 5.20 -11.22 9.71
C LEU A 585 4.28 -11.66 8.55
N ASN A 586 3.78 -10.71 7.75
CA ASN A 586 2.75 -10.99 6.73
C ASN A 586 3.29 -11.61 5.41
N THR A 587 4.58 -11.45 5.10
CA THR A 587 5.18 -11.97 3.85
C THR A 587 5.03 -13.49 3.63
N PHE A 588 4.81 -14.27 4.70
CA PHE A 588 4.76 -15.74 4.65
C PHE A 588 3.43 -16.33 4.18
N HIS A 589 2.32 -15.63 4.41
CA HIS A 589 0.98 -16.20 4.16
C HIS A 589 0.55 -16.11 2.69
N LEU A 590 1.29 -15.36 1.86
CA LEU A 590 0.91 -15.01 0.49
C LEU A 590 1.91 -15.53 -0.57
N SER A 591 2.88 -16.35 -0.19
CA SER A 591 3.98 -16.84 -1.04
C SER A 591 3.58 -17.84 -2.15
N GLY A 592 2.32 -17.81 -2.61
CA GLY A 592 1.78 -18.70 -3.66
C GLY A 592 1.01 -18.00 -4.79
N VAL A 593 0.88 -16.66 -4.76
CA VAL A 593 0.13 -15.93 -5.80
C VAL A 593 1.10 -15.46 -6.90
N ALA A 594 0.98 -16.11 -8.06
CA ALA A 594 1.91 -16.10 -9.19
C ALA A 594 2.16 -14.76 -9.91
N SER A 595 1.42 -13.69 -9.60
CA SER A 595 1.30 -12.57 -10.55
C SER A 595 2.55 -11.70 -10.72
N LYS A 596 3.54 -11.77 -9.81
CA LYS A 596 4.85 -11.09 -9.95
C LYS A 596 5.92 -11.81 -9.09
N SER A 597 6.05 -13.13 -9.28
CA SER A 597 6.80 -14.05 -8.40
C SER A 597 8.30 -13.75 -8.27
N ASN A 598 8.88 -13.02 -9.22
CA ASN A 598 10.32 -12.78 -9.28
C ASN A 598 10.77 -11.45 -8.64
N VAL A 599 9.90 -10.63 -8.05
CA VAL A 599 10.31 -9.35 -7.45
C VAL A 599 10.58 -9.51 -5.95
N THR A 600 11.68 -8.95 -5.46
CA THR A 600 11.98 -8.84 -4.01
C THR A 600 10.88 -8.03 -3.32
N ARG A 601 10.28 -8.57 -2.26
CA ARG A 601 9.18 -7.93 -1.50
C ARG A 601 9.50 -7.77 -0.03
N GLY A 602 8.69 -6.96 0.66
CA GLY A 602 8.78 -6.72 2.09
C GLY A 602 9.99 -5.87 2.47
N VAL A 603 10.51 -6.10 3.69
CA VAL A 603 11.61 -5.32 4.26
C VAL A 603 12.88 -5.28 3.40
N PRO A 604 13.33 -6.38 2.76
CA PRO A 604 14.50 -6.33 1.88
C PRO A 604 14.34 -5.34 0.71
N ARG A 605 13.13 -5.21 0.16
CA ARG A 605 12.87 -4.26 -0.93
C ARG A 605 12.87 -2.82 -0.44
N ILE A 606 12.28 -2.56 0.74
CA ILE A 606 12.36 -1.24 1.38
C ILE A 606 13.82 -0.83 1.62
N GLU A 607 14.67 -1.78 2.06
CA GLU A 607 16.09 -1.51 2.25
C GLU A 607 16.81 -1.17 0.94
N GLU A 608 16.51 -1.90 -0.14
CA GLU A 608 17.04 -1.61 -1.49
C GLU A 608 16.66 -0.21 -1.97
N ILE A 609 15.38 0.18 -1.79
CA ILE A 609 14.86 1.49 -2.19
C ILE A 609 15.50 2.60 -1.35
N LEU A 610 15.54 2.47 -0.02
CA LEU A 610 16.15 3.47 0.87
C LEU A 610 17.66 3.63 0.63
N ARG A 611 18.32 2.58 0.17
CA ARG A 611 19.74 2.60 -0.18
C ARG A 611 20.00 3.16 -1.59
N LEU A 612 18.98 3.18 -2.46
CA LEU A 612 19.13 3.47 -3.90
C LEU A 612 20.21 2.57 -4.51
N THR A 613 19.97 1.26 -4.47
CA THR A 613 20.95 0.27 -4.94
C THR A 613 21.01 0.26 -6.46
N GLU A 614 22.21 0.44 -7.04
CA GLU A 614 22.45 0.43 -8.50
C GLU A 614 22.13 -0.93 -9.15
N ASN A 615 22.39 -2.03 -8.45
CA ASN A 615 22.11 -3.39 -8.94
C ASN A 615 21.07 -4.05 -8.03
N PRO A 616 19.76 -3.86 -8.27
CA PRO A 616 18.72 -4.56 -7.52
C PRO A 616 18.84 -6.07 -7.72
N LYS A 617 18.41 -6.88 -6.73
CA LYS A 617 18.54 -8.34 -6.83
C LYS A 617 17.73 -8.93 -8.00
N ASN A 618 16.52 -8.41 -8.19
CA ASN A 618 15.60 -8.86 -9.22
C ASN A 618 15.09 -7.66 -10.05
N PRO A 619 15.88 -7.17 -11.01
CA PRO A 619 15.45 -6.13 -11.95
C PRO A 619 14.33 -6.65 -12.86
N SER A 620 13.34 -5.80 -13.13
CA SER A 620 12.16 -6.12 -13.94
C SER A 620 11.56 -4.84 -14.56
N LEU A 621 11.10 -4.95 -15.81
CA LEU A 621 10.30 -3.94 -16.50
C LEU A 621 8.86 -4.42 -16.62
N THR A 622 7.92 -3.51 -16.44
CA THR A 622 6.51 -3.70 -16.79
C THR A 622 6.24 -2.92 -18.07
N VAL A 623 6.13 -3.65 -19.18
CA VAL A 623 5.98 -3.12 -20.54
C VAL A 623 4.52 -3.15 -20.95
N HIS A 624 4.03 -1.98 -21.39
CA HIS A 624 2.69 -1.84 -21.93
C HIS A 624 2.70 -1.96 -23.45
N LEU A 625 1.71 -2.68 -23.99
CA LEU A 625 1.46 -2.77 -25.43
C LEU A 625 0.63 -1.59 -25.90
N LYS A 626 0.61 -1.36 -27.22
CA LYS A 626 -0.27 -0.36 -27.84
C LYS A 626 -1.75 -0.77 -27.72
N GLU A 627 -2.65 0.21 -27.68
CA GLU A 627 -4.11 0.01 -27.49
C GLU A 627 -4.74 -0.98 -28.49
N LEU A 628 -4.19 -1.10 -29.70
CA LEU A 628 -4.67 -2.03 -30.73
C LEU A 628 -4.29 -3.49 -30.45
N ASP A 629 -3.16 -3.73 -29.79
CA ASP A 629 -2.57 -5.05 -29.59
C ASP A 629 -2.80 -5.58 -28.16
N GLU A 630 -3.07 -4.69 -27.21
CA GLU A 630 -3.13 -5.00 -25.78
C GLU A 630 -4.29 -5.93 -25.37
N THR A 631 -5.27 -6.18 -26.26
CA THR A 631 -6.40 -7.07 -26.00
C THR A 631 -6.19 -8.51 -26.49
N GLU A 632 -5.24 -8.73 -27.42
CA GLU A 632 -4.98 -10.03 -28.05
C GLU A 632 -3.81 -10.77 -27.38
N GLN A 633 -4.08 -11.96 -26.82
CA GLN A 633 -3.06 -12.78 -26.15
C GLN A 633 -1.96 -13.24 -27.11
N ASP A 634 -2.31 -13.69 -28.31
CA ASP A 634 -1.35 -14.22 -29.29
C ASP A 634 -0.33 -13.18 -29.72
N ARG A 635 -0.73 -11.91 -29.83
CA ARG A 635 0.20 -10.80 -30.12
C ARG A 635 1.12 -10.53 -28.95
N ALA A 636 0.59 -10.52 -27.73
CA ALA A 636 1.40 -10.35 -26.52
C ALA A 636 2.49 -11.44 -26.43
N SER A 637 2.16 -12.71 -26.67
CA SER A 637 3.13 -13.81 -26.69
C SER A 637 4.18 -13.65 -27.81
N LYS A 638 3.78 -13.24 -29.01
CA LYS A 638 4.73 -12.97 -30.11
C LYS A 638 5.71 -11.85 -29.75
N PHE A 639 5.21 -10.75 -29.19
CA PHE A 639 6.06 -9.63 -28.77
C PHE A 639 6.97 -10.00 -27.58
N ALA A 640 6.50 -10.87 -26.67
CA ALA A 640 7.34 -11.40 -25.61
C ALA A 640 8.56 -12.15 -26.18
N ASN A 641 8.35 -13.05 -27.14
CA ASN A 641 9.42 -13.82 -27.77
C ASN A 641 10.37 -12.94 -28.60
N MET A 642 9.87 -11.84 -29.19
CA MET A 642 10.70 -10.89 -29.93
C MET A 642 11.61 -10.04 -29.03
N MET A 643 11.19 -9.77 -27.80
CA MET A 643 11.94 -8.97 -26.83
C MET A 643 12.97 -9.80 -26.06
N GLU A 644 12.68 -11.09 -25.83
CA GLU A 644 13.55 -12.01 -25.12
C GLU A 644 14.95 -12.10 -25.75
N HIS A 645 15.98 -11.81 -24.96
CA HIS A 645 17.36 -11.89 -25.43
C HIS A 645 17.73 -13.32 -25.79
N THR A 646 17.90 -13.58 -27.08
CA THR A 646 18.20 -14.91 -27.59
C THR A 646 19.57 -14.88 -28.26
N ARG A 647 20.51 -15.60 -27.67
CA ARG A 647 21.85 -15.80 -28.23
C ARG A 647 21.90 -17.12 -28.97
N LEU A 648 22.91 -17.29 -29.81
CA LEU A 648 23.10 -18.53 -30.56
C LEU A 648 23.24 -19.76 -29.64
N ILE A 649 23.87 -19.61 -28.47
CA ILE A 649 23.98 -20.70 -27.49
C ILE A 649 22.61 -21.24 -27.00
N ASP A 650 21.58 -20.40 -26.98
CA ASP A 650 20.27 -20.76 -26.43
C ASP A 650 19.44 -21.61 -27.41
N VAL A 651 19.81 -21.67 -28.70
CA VAL A 651 19.14 -22.45 -29.76
C VAL A 651 19.96 -23.66 -30.24
N VAL A 652 21.20 -23.80 -29.77
CA VAL A 652 22.12 -24.87 -30.19
C VAL A 652 22.04 -26.04 -29.22
N LYS A 653 21.69 -27.23 -29.75
CA LYS A 653 21.61 -28.49 -28.98
C LYS A 653 22.99 -29.10 -28.74
N SER A 654 23.84 -29.13 -29.77
CA SER A 654 25.21 -29.64 -29.64
C SER A 654 26.16 -29.02 -30.67
N VAL A 655 27.44 -28.92 -30.32
CA VAL A 655 28.51 -28.43 -31.22
C VAL A 655 29.62 -29.45 -31.34
N GLN A 656 30.08 -29.69 -32.55
CA GLN A 656 31.15 -30.62 -32.89
C GLN A 656 32.17 -29.92 -33.80
N ILE A 657 33.46 -30.09 -33.51
CA ILE A 657 34.54 -29.70 -34.41
C ILE A 657 34.92 -30.94 -35.20
N CYS A 658 34.72 -30.90 -36.52
CA CYS A 658 34.97 -32.03 -37.40
C CYS A 658 36.11 -31.71 -38.38
N PHE A 659 36.89 -32.73 -38.72
CA PHE A 659 37.91 -32.63 -39.76
C PHE A 659 37.32 -33.03 -41.10
N ASP A 660 37.18 -32.06 -42.01
CA ASP A 660 36.61 -32.26 -43.33
C ASP A 660 37.46 -31.57 -44.42
N PRO A 661 38.45 -32.28 -44.99
CA PRO A 661 39.49 -31.69 -45.83
C PRO A 661 39.03 -31.33 -47.24
N ASN A 662 37.90 -31.87 -47.70
CA ASN A 662 37.34 -31.60 -49.01
C ASN A 662 36.07 -30.75 -48.86
N ASP A 663 35.88 -29.81 -49.79
CA ASP A 663 34.66 -29.00 -49.83
C ASP A 663 33.47 -29.78 -50.40
N ASN A 664 33.73 -30.65 -51.39
CA ASN A 664 32.69 -31.32 -52.18
C ASN A 664 32.27 -32.69 -51.63
N ALA A 665 32.99 -33.24 -50.66
CA ALA A 665 32.74 -34.56 -50.11
C ALA A 665 32.98 -34.53 -48.61
N THR A 666 32.08 -35.12 -47.84
CA THR A 666 32.12 -35.07 -46.38
C THR A 666 32.31 -36.45 -45.77
N ASN A 667 33.15 -36.51 -44.75
CA ASN A 667 33.41 -37.73 -43.97
C ASN A 667 32.23 -38.15 -43.05
N LEU A 668 31.24 -37.27 -42.88
CA LEU A 668 30.03 -37.51 -42.08
C LEU A 668 28.88 -38.01 -42.98
N PRO A 669 28.41 -39.25 -42.82
CA PRO A 669 27.38 -39.81 -43.69
C PRO A 669 26.01 -39.12 -43.53
N GLN A 670 25.75 -38.48 -42.39
CA GLN A 670 24.49 -37.79 -42.11
C GLN A 670 24.34 -36.47 -42.89
N ASP A 671 25.46 -35.83 -43.20
CA ASP A 671 25.49 -34.50 -43.82
C ASP A 671 25.70 -34.60 -45.36
N ALA A 672 25.83 -35.81 -45.92
CA ALA A 672 26.11 -36.02 -47.34
C ALA A 672 24.99 -35.46 -48.24
N LEU A 673 23.72 -35.72 -47.87
CA LEU A 673 22.56 -35.23 -48.59
C LEU A 673 22.48 -33.69 -48.60
N LEU A 674 22.83 -33.06 -47.47
CA LEU A 674 22.82 -31.61 -47.32
C LEU A 674 23.77 -30.93 -48.32
N ILE A 675 24.96 -31.50 -48.48
CA ILE A 675 26.00 -30.92 -49.35
C ILE A 675 25.66 -31.15 -50.81
N GLU A 676 25.13 -32.33 -51.15
CA GLU A 676 24.65 -32.61 -52.50
C GLU A 676 23.58 -31.60 -52.92
N GLN A 677 22.57 -31.38 -52.06
CA GLN A 677 21.52 -30.37 -52.28
C GLN A 677 22.08 -28.95 -52.37
N TYR A 678 23.03 -28.59 -51.50
CA TYR A 678 23.65 -27.27 -51.51
C TYR A 678 24.46 -27.01 -52.78
N LEU A 679 25.24 -28.00 -53.24
CA LEU A 679 26.04 -27.91 -54.45
C LEU A 679 25.18 -27.83 -55.72
N GLU A 680 24.08 -28.60 -55.78
CA GLU A 680 23.12 -28.49 -56.88
C GLU A 680 22.51 -27.08 -56.95
N PHE A 681 22.15 -26.51 -55.80
CA PHE A 681 21.63 -25.15 -55.70
C PHE A 681 22.67 -24.09 -56.10
N GLU A 682 23.91 -24.23 -55.62
CA GLU A 682 25.02 -23.33 -55.95
C GLU A 682 25.35 -23.39 -57.46
N ASN A 683 25.37 -24.58 -58.05
CA ASN A 683 25.56 -24.77 -59.49
C ASN A 683 24.43 -24.11 -60.29
N MET A 684 23.18 -24.26 -59.86
CA MET A 684 22.02 -23.62 -60.50
C MET A 684 22.09 -22.08 -60.44
N ILE A 685 22.52 -21.51 -59.31
CA ILE A 685 22.73 -20.05 -59.16
C ILE A 685 23.87 -19.58 -60.06
N ASN A 686 24.98 -20.32 -60.08
CA ASN A 686 26.14 -19.98 -60.89
C ASN A 686 25.84 -20.05 -62.39
N GLU A 687 24.99 -20.97 -62.84
CA GLU A 687 24.50 -21.05 -64.22
C GLU A 687 23.62 -19.85 -64.61
N CYS A 688 22.89 -19.25 -63.65
CA CYS A 688 22.05 -18.07 -63.87
C CYS A 688 22.79 -16.73 -63.83
N MET A 689 23.95 -16.64 -63.17
CA MET A 689 24.64 -15.37 -62.90
C MET A 689 25.68 -14.94 -63.95
N GLU A 690 25.94 -15.74 -65.00
CA GLU A 690 26.87 -15.47 -66.13
C GLU A 690 28.28 -14.90 -65.76
N ASN A 691 28.70 -15.01 -64.49
CA ASN A 691 30.03 -14.61 -64.01
C ASN A 691 30.68 -15.78 -63.27
N PRO A 692 31.66 -16.47 -63.87
CA PRO A 692 32.49 -17.42 -63.16
C PRO A 692 33.72 -16.69 -62.57
N MET A 693 34.13 -17.13 -61.38
CA MET A 693 35.34 -16.76 -60.62
C MET A 693 35.16 -15.65 -59.57
N ASP A 694 34.55 -16.00 -58.43
CA ASP A 694 35.14 -15.56 -57.17
C ASP A 694 36.37 -16.44 -56.91
N GLU A 695 37.53 -15.81 -56.74
CA GLU A 695 38.78 -16.48 -56.36
C GLU A 695 38.52 -17.37 -55.13
N GLN A 696 38.70 -18.70 -55.27
CA GLN A 696 38.58 -19.65 -54.17
C GLN A 696 39.54 -19.28 -53.05
N LYS A 697 39.06 -18.52 -52.06
CA LYS A 697 39.80 -18.24 -50.84
C LYS A 697 40.16 -19.59 -50.20
N PRO A 698 41.42 -19.82 -49.81
CA PRO A 698 41.79 -21.09 -49.17
C PRO A 698 41.00 -21.24 -47.87
N LYS A 699 40.11 -22.22 -47.79
CA LYS A 699 39.29 -22.49 -46.61
C LYS A 699 39.99 -23.45 -45.64
N SER A 700 39.62 -23.40 -44.36
CA SER A 700 40.13 -24.33 -43.34
C SER A 700 39.66 -25.76 -43.59
N LYS A 701 40.50 -26.74 -43.23
CA LYS A 701 40.17 -28.18 -43.24
C LYS A 701 39.29 -28.60 -42.06
N TRP A 702 39.15 -27.73 -41.06
CA TRP A 702 38.30 -27.95 -39.90
C TRP A 702 36.99 -27.18 -40.06
N ILE A 703 35.91 -27.80 -39.61
CA ILE A 703 34.57 -27.22 -39.62
C ILE A 703 33.97 -27.24 -38.22
N VAL A 704 33.14 -26.24 -37.93
CA VAL A 704 32.29 -26.21 -36.74
C VAL A 704 30.89 -26.62 -37.17
N ARG A 705 30.43 -27.77 -36.69
CA ARG A 705 29.09 -28.33 -36.94
C ARG A 705 28.22 -28.10 -35.71
N MET A 706 27.12 -27.39 -35.88
CA MET A 706 26.14 -27.12 -34.83
C MET A 706 24.84 -27.85 -35.18
N GLU A 707 24.31 -28.62 -34.23
CA GLU A 707 22.96 -29.17 -34.29
C GLU A 707 22.03 -28.20 -33.57
N MET A 708 21.04 -27.66 -34.29
CA MET A 708 20.05 -26.74 -33.74
C MET A 708 18.90 -27.51 -33.11
N ASP A 709 18.30 -26.92 -32.10
CA ASP A 709 17.10 -27.46 -31.47
C ASP A 709 15.83 -26.97 -32.18
N ALA A 710 15.04 -27.90 -32.72
CA ALA A 710 13.88 -27.56 -33.54
C ALA A 710 12.71 -26.99 -32.72
N GLU A 711 12.57 -27.42 -31.45
CA GLU A 711 11.51 -26.95 -30.56
C GLU A 711 11.72 -25.48 -30.20
N THR A 712 12.92 -25.12 -29.73
CA THR A 712 13.25 -23.73 -29.38
C THR A 712 13.24 -22.79 -30.59
N LEU A 713 13.64 -23.24 -31.78
CA LEU A 713 13.53 -22.44 -33.01
C LEU A 713 12.07 -22.14 -33.38
N LEU A 714 11.18 -23.12 -33.21
CA LEU A 714 9.75 -22.94 -33.49
C LEU A 714 9.11 -22.00 -32.48
N ASP A 715 9.37 -22.19 -31.19
CA ASP A 715 8.82 -21.36 -30.11
C ASP A 715 9.26 -19.90 -30.26
N LYS A 716 10.53 -19.67 -30.58
CA LYS A 716 11.09 -18.32 -30.77
C LYS A 716 10.86 -17.73 -32.16
N ASN A 717 10.28 -18.51 -33.08
CA ASN A 717 10.05 -18.13 -34.48
C ASN A 717 11.32 -17.55 -35.14
N ILE A 718 12.41 -18.33 -35.06
CA ILE A 718 13.73 -18.03 -35.64
C ILE A 718 14.01 -18.99 -36.78
N THR A 719 14.50 -18.46 -37.89
CA THR A 719 14.87 -19.23 -39.08
C THR A 719 16.35 -19.51 -39.25
N MET A 720 16.65 -20.61 -39.95
CA MET A 720 18.03 -20.95 -40.32
C MET A 720 18.65 -19.85 -41.19
N ASP A 721 17.81 -19.18 -41.98
CA ASP A 721 18.19 -17.99 -42.75
C ASP A 721 18.51 -16.80 -41.83
N ASP A 722 17.75 -16.58 -40.77
CA ASP A 722 18.04 -15.53 -39.77
C ASP A 722 19.38 -15.78 -39.07
N ILE A 723 19.66 -17.04 -38.72
CA ILE A 723 20.94 -17.45 -38.12
C ILE A 723 22.09 -17.23 -39.12
N HIS A 724 21.88 -17.62 -40.38
CA HIS A 724 22.86 -17.39 -41.44
C HIS A 724 23.14 -15.89 -41.63
N PHE A 725 22.09 -15.06 -41.65
CA PHE A 725 22.20 -13.61 -41.73
C PHE A 725 22.95 -13.03 -40.54
N ALA A 726 22.64 -13.45 -39.31
CA ALA A 726 23.31 -12.96 -38.10
C ALA A 726 24.82 -13.30 -38.07
N ILE A 727 25.18 -14.52 -38.48
CA ILE A 727 26.57 -14.98 -38.53
C ILE A 727 27.35 -14.27 -39.64
N SER A 728 26.78 -14.21 -40.85
CA SER A 728 27.42 -13.56 -42.01
C SER A 728 27.61 -12.06 -41.81
N ASN A 729 26.66 -11.39 -41.17
CA ASN A 729 26.78 -9.96 -40.82
C ASN A 729 27.86 -9.71 -39.76
N SER A 730 28.02 -10.63 -38.79
CA SER A 730 29.01 -10.49 -37.71
C SER A 730 30.45 -10.80 -38.16
N TYR A 731 30.60 -11.75 -39.10
CA TYR A 731 31.88 -12.22 -39.61
C TYR A 731 31.87 -12.22 -41.14
N SER A 732 31.90 -11.01 -41.73
CA SER A 732 31.97 -10.76 -43.19
C SER A 732 32.93 -11.70 -43.92
N ASP A 733 32.59 -12.20 -45.12
CA ASP A 733 33.40 -12.84 -46.20
C ASP A 733 34.54 -13.83 -45.87
N ASP A 734 34.86 -14.01 -44.58
CA ASP A 734 35.91 -14.84 -44.00
C ASP A 734 35.34 -16.18 -43.53
N ILE A 735 34.01 -16.36 -43.63
CA ILE A 735 33.30 -17.56 -43.24
C ILE A 735 32.41 -18.05 -44.38
N SER A 736 32.44 -19.36 -44.62
CA SER A 736 31.52 -20.08 -45.49
C SER A 736 30.58 -20.90 -44.61
N CYS A 737 29.27 -20.66 -44.77
CA CYS A 737 28.22 -21.32 -44.01
C CYS A 737 27.41 -22.24 -44.92
N VAL A 738 27.11 -23.45 -44.45
CA VAL A 738 26.21 -24.41 -45.12
C VAL A 738 25.22 -24.91 -44.09
N TYR A 739 23.93 -24.82 -44.37
CA TYR A 739 22.88 -25.14 -43.40
C TYR A 739 21.73 -25.91 -44.03
N SER A 740 21.06 -26.73 -43.24
CA SER A 740 19.95 -27.57 -43.69
C SER A 740 18.62 -26.85 -43.73
N ASP A 741 17.77 -27.25 -44.67
CA ASP A 741 16.37 -26.86 -44.73
C ASP A 741 15.59 -27.32 -43.49
N TYR A 742 14.50 -26.60 -43.20
CA TYR A 742 13.58 -26.93 -42.11
C TYR A 742 12.89 -28.29 -42.22
N ASN A 743 12.81 -28.85 -43.43
CA ASN A 743 12.21 -30.17 -43.64
C ASN A 743 13.16 -31.32 -43.26
N ALA A 744 14.42 -31.03 -42.94
CA ALA A 744 15.39 -32.03 -42.55
C ALA A 744 15.09 -32.57 -41.13
N ASN A 745 15.30 -33.87 -40.93
CA ASN A 745 15.10 -34.50 -39.62
C ASN A 745 16.03 -33.91 -38.54
N ASN A 746 17.25 -33.54 -38.94
CA ASN A 746 18.23 -32.89 -38.07
C ASN A 746 18.57 -31.53 -38.66
N LEU A 747 18.36 -30.47 -37.89
CA LEU A 747 18.72 -29.12 -38.29
C LEU A 747 20.21 -28.91 -38.01
N VAL A 748 21.02 -28.85 -39.07
CA VAL A 748 22.48 -28.79 -38.99
C VAL A 748 22.98 -27.50 -39.64
N PHE A 749 23.89 -26.82 -38.95
CA PHE A 749 24.57 -25.63 -39.42
C PHE A 749 26.09 -25.86 -39.41
N ARG A 750 26.75 -25.72 -40.55
CA ARG A 750 28.18 -25.96 -40.74
C ARG A 750 28.86 -24.64 -41.04
N ILE A 751 29.94 -24.35 -40.31
CA ILE A 751 30.76 -23.16 -40.46
C ILE A 751 32.18 -23.57 -40.83
N ARG A 752 32.69 -23.05 -41.94
CA ARG A 752 34.08 -23.19 -42.36
C ARG A 752 34.75 -21.81 -42.40
N VAL A 753 35.83 -21.65 -41.64
CA VAL A 753 36.58 -20.39 -41.56
C VAL A 753 37.64 -20.33 -42.67
N GLY A 754 37.84 -19.16 -43.27
CA GLY A 754 38.90 -18.90 -44.24
C GLY A 754 40.29 -18.95 -43.59
N SER A 755 41.25 -19.59 -44.25
CA SER A 755 42.62 -19.78 -43.72
C SER A 755 43.37 -18.45 -43.48
N ASN A 756 42.98 -17.38 -44.16
CA ASN A 756 43.55 -16.04 -43.98
C ASN A 756 43.12 -15.35 -42.66
N ALA A 757 42.03 -15.78 -42.02
CA ALA A 757 41.59 -15.23 -40.74
C ALA A 757 42.56 -15.59 -39.60
N PHE A 758 43.20 -16.76 -39.69
CA PHE A 758 44.16 -17.25 -38.69
C PHE A 758 45.59 -16.73 -38.91
N SER A 759 45.93 -16.20 -40.09
CA SER A 759 47.30 -15.76 -40.42
C SER A 759 47.61 -14.30 -40.01
N LYS A 760 46.60 -13.43 -39.85
CA LYS A 760 46.76 -11.99 -39.54
C LYS A 760 47.37 -11.68 -38.15
N LYS A 761 47.46 -12.65 -37.24
CA LYS A 761 48.02 -12.49 -35.86
C LYS A 761 49.42 -13.11 -35.65
N LYS A 762 50.14 -13.52 -36.69
CA LYS A 762 51.54 -13.99 -36.50
C LYS A 762 52.48 -12.81 -36.29
N SER A 763 53.04 -12.68 -35.08
CA SER A 763 54.16 -11.77 -34.81
C SER A 763 55.35 -12.14 -35.70
N LYS A 764 55.94 -11.17 -36.41
CA LYS A 764 57.14 -11.39 -37.23
C LYS A 764 58.24 -12.06 -36.40
N GLY A 765 58.61 -13.29 -36.74
CA GLY A 765 59.79 -13.97 -36.19
C GLY A 765 59.57 -15.35 -35.54
N VAL A 766 58.34 -15.87 -35.47
CA VAL A 766 58.09 -17.24 -34.99
C VAL A 766 58.07 -18.20 -36.19
N ALA A 767 58.86 -19.26 -36.14
CA ALA A 767 58.89 -20.31 -37.17
C ALA A 767 57.52 -21.01 -37.27
N ASP A 768 57.10 -21.38 -38.48
CA ASP A 768 55.88 -22.16 -38.71
C ASP A 768 56.01 -23.55 -38.07
N THR A 769 55.57 -23.67 -36.83
CA THR A 769 55.36 -24.96 -36.19
C THR A 769 54.14 -25.62 -36.81
N LEU A 770 54.32 -26.85 -37.26
CA LEU A 770 53.34 -27.72 -37.92
C LEU A 770 52.26 -28.24 -36.94
N ASP A 771 51.87 -27.46 -35.92
CA ASP A 771 51.04 -27.96 -34.84
C ASP A 771 49.55 -27.72 -35.10
N GLN A 772 48.84 -28.78 -35.48
CA GLN A 772 47.38 -28.80 -35.65
C GLN A 772 46.63 -28.46 -34.35
N SER A 773 47.30 -28.58 -33.19
CA SER A 773 46.74 -28.29 -31.87
C SER A 773 46.38 -26.81 -31.69
N ASP A 774 47.16 -25.90 -32.28
CA ASP A 774 46.93 -24.46 -32.20
C ASP A 774 45.71 -24.04 -33.04
N GLU A 775 45.47 -24.69 -34.18
CA GLU A 775 44.29 -24.45 -35.02
C GLU A 775 43.00 -24.84 -34.28
N ILE A 776 43.00 -25.97 -33.58
CA ILE A 776 41.86 -26.43 -32.79
C ILE A 776 41.58 -25.48 -31.62
N TYR A 777 42.61 -24.98 -30.95
CA TYR A 777 42.45 -24.00 -29.87
C TYR A 777 41.84 -22.68 -30.38
N LEU A 778 42.32 -22.19 -31.54
CA LEU A 778 41.76 -21.01 -32.19
C LEU A 778 40.30 -21.22 -32.63
N LEU A 779 39.97 -22.41 -33.15
CA LEU A 779 38.60 -22.78 -33.51
C LEU A 779 37.67 -22.90 -32.30
N LYS A 780 38.18 -23.40 -31.17
CA LYS A 780 37.42 -23.46 -29.92
C LYS A 780 37.13 -22.06 -29.39
N ASN A 781 38.11 -21.17 -29.39
CA ASN A 781 37.89 -19.76 -29.03
C ASN A 781 36.90 -19.08 -29.99
N PHE A 782 37.01 -19.36 -31.29
CA PHE A 782 36.08 -18.89 -32.29
C PHE A 782 34.66 -19.41 -32.03
N GLN A 783 34.50 -20.70 -31.76
CA GLN A 783 33.24 -21.32 -31.34
C GLN A 783 32.65 -20.61 -30.11
N ASP A 784 33.42 -20.44 -29.05
CA ASP A 784 32.94 -19.80 -27.82
C ASP A 784 32.53 -18.33 -28.06
N THR A 785 33.23 -17.64 -28.96
CA THR A 785 32.90 -16.25 -29.35
C THR A 785 31.61 -16.21 -30.16
N VAL A 786 31.44 -17.12 -31.12
CA VAL A 786 30.23 -17.25 -31.95
C VAL A 786 29.01 -17.57 -31.10
N LEU A 787 29.13 -18.52 -30.17
CA LEU A 787 28.01 -18.94 -29.33
C LEU A 787 27.56 -17.85 -28.33
N ASN A 788 28.51 -17.12 -27.72
CA ASN A 788 28.19 -16.17 -26.66
C ASN A 788 27.87 -14.76 -27.18
N ASN A 789 28.50 -14.30 -28.27
CA ASN A 789 28.38 -12.91 -28.70
C ASN A 789 27.36 -12.68 -29.81
N ILE A 790 26.99 -13.72 -30.57
CA ILE A 790 25.99 -13.56 -31.63
C ILE A 790 24.60 -13.53 -30.99
N VAL A 791 23.99 -12.35 -31.05
CA VAL A 791 22.60 -12.11 -30.69
C VAL A 791 21.75 -12.34 -31.93
N LEU A 792 20.80 -13.27 -31.84
CA LEU A 792 19.85 -13.55 -32.93
C LEU A 792 18.68 -12.58 -32.87
N ARG A 793 18.16 -12.32 -31.67
CA ARG A 793 16.99 -11.48 -31.43
C ARG A 793 16.93 -10.99 -29.98
N GLY A 794 16.11 -9.98 -29.74
CA GLY A 794 15.82 -9.45 -28.41
C GLY A 794 16.75 -8.35 -27.95
N VAL A 795 16.46 -7.84 -26.76
CA VAL A 795 17.13 -6.70 -26.13
C VAL A 795 18.16 -7.20 -25.13
N GLU A 796 19.38 -6.65 -25.14
CA GLU A 796 20.42 -7.06 -24.19
C GLU A 796 19.98 -6.76 -22.74
N GLY A 797 20.25 -7.70 -21.82
CA GLY A 797 19.88 -7.56 -20.42
C GLY A 797 18.51 -8.13 -20.05
N ILE A 798 17.64 -8.44 -21.02
CA ILE A 798 16.31 -9.02 -20.79
C ILE A 798 16.35 -10.54 -21.01
N ARG A 799 16.33 -11.32 -19.92
CA ARG A 799 16.48 -12.78 -19.99
C ARG A 799 15.19 -13.49 -20.41
N ASN A 800 14.11 -13.25 -19.68
CA ASN A 800 12.80 -13.87 -19.92
C ASN A 800 11.70 -12.80 -19.90
N VAL A 801 10.67 -12.98 -20.73
CA VAL A 801 9.51 -12.08 -20.80
C VAL A 801 8.22 -12.89 -20.61
N LEU A 802 7.38 -12.48 -19.65
CA LEU A 802 6.14 -13.17 -19.32
C LEU A 802 4.93 -12.29 -19.62
N PRO A 803 4.00 -12.72 -20.49
CA PRO A 803 2.75 -12.01 -20.71
C PRO A 803 1.83 -12.18 -19.49
N ARG A 804 1.38 -11.07 -18.92
CA ARG A 804 0.45 -11.02 -17.79
C ARG A 804 -0.82 -10.27 -18.15
N LYS A 805 -1.95 -10.83 -17.72
CA LYS A 805 -3.27 -10.21 -17.85
C LYS A 805 -3.57 -9.28 -16.67
N LEU A 806 -3.72 -7.99 -16.92
CA LEU A 806 -4.29 -7.01 -16.00
C LEU A 806 -5.82 -7.08 -16.06
N GLN A 807 -6.42 -7.43 -14.93
CA GLN A 807 -7.88 -7.48 -14.79
C GLN A 807 -8.43 -6.10 -14.40
N ASN A 808 -9.65 -5.80 -14.84
CA ASN A 808 -10.39 -4.58 -14.48
C ASN A 808 -9.70 -3.26 -14.88
N TYR A 809 -9.00 -3.24 -16.01
CA TYR A 809 -8.48 -1.99 -16.58
C TYR A 809 -9.64 -1.17 -17.16
N ILE A 810 -9.61 0.15 -16.95
CA ILE A 810 -10.66 1.04 -17.44
C ILE A 810 -10.31 1.55 -18.83
N VAL A 811 -11.16 1.24 -19.81
CA VAL A 811 -11.07 1.79 -21.16
C VAL A 811 -12.32 2.62 -21.44
N LYS A 812 -12.14 3.73 -22.17
CA LYS A 812 -13.25 4.57 -22.59
C LYS A 812 -13.94 3.94 -23.80
N ASP A 813 -15.20 3.57 -23.63
CA ASP A 813 -16.03 2.93 -24.65
C ASP A 813 -17.36 3.70 -24.76
N GLU A 814 -17.62 4.31 -25.93
CA GLU A 814 -18.85 5.06 -26.23
C GLU A 814 -19.29 6.07 -25.15
N GLY A 815 -18.34 6.73 -24.48
CA GLY A 815 -18.62 7.75 -23.46
C GLY A 815 -18.83 7.21 -22.03
N LYS A 816 -18.74 5.90 -21.84
CA LYS A 816 -18.66 5.21 -20.55
C LYS A 816 -17.27 4.62 -20.33
N TYR A 817 -16.84 4.55 -19.09
CA TYR A 817 -15.65 3.81 -18.72
C TYR A 817 -16.04 2.36 -18.44
N SER A 818 -15.64 1.45 -19.35
CA SER A 818 -15.94 0.03 -19.26
C SER A 818 -14.70 -0.75 -18.79
N ARG A 819 -14.94 -1.88 -18.15
CA ARG A 819 -13.87 -2.78 -17.69
C ARG A 819 -13.47 -3.66 -18.85
N LYS A 820 -12.21 -3.58 -19.25
CA LYS A 820 -11.59 -4.49 -20.21
C LYS A 820 -10.34 -5.08 -19.58
N ASP A 821 -10.04 -6.32 -19.94
CA ASP A 821 -8.80 -6.94 -19.52
C ASP A 821 -7.72 -6.67 -20.57
N VAL A 822 -6.52 -6.32 -20.10
CA VAL A 822 -5.40 -5.89 -20.95
C VAL A 822 -4.19 -6.77 -20.68
N TRP A 823 -3.44 -7.10 -21.72
CA TRP A 823 -2.17 -7.83 -21.64
C TRP A 823 -0.99 -6.86 -21.56
N ILE A 824 -0.08 -7.15 -20.64
CA ILE A 824 1.20 -6.46 -20.47
C ILE A 824 2.31 -7.50 -20.41
N LEU A 825 3.55 -7.08 -20.61
CA LEU A 825 4.71 -7.96 -20.55
C LEU A 825 5.55 -7.60 -19.32
N ASP A 826 5.82 -8.56 -18.46
CA ASP A 826 6.75 -8.40 -17.34
C ASP A 826 8.08 -9.08 -17.70
N THR A 827 9.18 -8.35 -17.59
CA THR A 827 10.51 -8.86 -17.93
C THR A 827 11.29 -9.31 -16.70
N THR A 828 12.26 -10.19 -16.91
CA THR A 828 13.35 -10.46 -15.95
C THR A 828 14.64 -9.86 -16.51
N GLY A 829 15.19 -8.89 -15.77
CA GLY A 829 16.22 -8.00 -16.30
C GLY A 829 15.64 -6.69 -16.84
N THR A 830 16.52 -5.72 -16.99
CA THR A 830 16.18 -4.33 -17.32
C THR A 830 17.12 -3.79 -18.39
N ASN A 831 16.52 -3.10 -19.36
CA ASN A 831 17.18 -2.23 -20.34
C ASN A 831 16.10 -1.30 -20.92
N LEU A 832 15.71 -0.30 -20.14
CA LEU A 832 14.58 0.57 -20.42
C LEU A 832 14.79 1.36 -21.71
N LEU A 833 16.02 1.81 -21.98
CA LEU A 833 16.33 2.65 -23.14
C LEU A 833 16.04 1.92 -24.46
N GLU A 834 16.53 0.69 -24.61
CA GLU A 834 16.29 -0.12 -25.81
C GLU A 834 14.82 -0.55 -25.93
N VAL A 835 14.18 -0.89 -24.80
CA VAL A 835 12.76 -1.26 -24.80
C VAL A 835 11.88 -0.10 -25.28
N LEU A 836 12.16 1.13 -24.84
CA LEU A 836 11.40 2.30 -25.28
C LEU A 836 11.62 2.64 -26.77
N ALA A 837 12.69 2.12 -27.39
CA ALA A 837 12.94 2.30 -28.82
C ALA A 837 12.13 1.34 -29.72
N LEU A 838 11.44 0.35 -29.15
CA LEU A 838 10.68 -0.64 -29.91
C LEU A 838 9.31 -0.11 -30.36
N ASP A 839 9.00 -0.29 -31.65
CA ASP A 839 7.80 0.27 -32.27
C ASP A 839 6.47 -0.31 -31.76
N TYR A 840 6.44 -1.54 -31.26
CA TYR A 840 5.19 -2.19 -30.81
C TYR A 840 4.87 -1.92 -29.34
N ILE A 841 5.71 -1.15 -28.65
CA ILE A 841 5.59 -0.84 -27.23
C ILE A 841 4.97 0.54 -27.03
N ASP A 842 4.21 0.67 -25.95
CA ASP A 842 3.74 1.97 -25.49
C ASP A 842 4.80 2.64 -24.61
N THR A 843 5.46 3.64 -25.19
CA THR A 843 6.53 4.41 -24.56
C THR A 843 6.03 5.30 -23.42
N THR A 844 4.74 5.60 -23.35
CA THR A 844 4.17 6.52 -22.35
C THR A 844 3.82 5.83 -21.03
N ARG A 845 3.51 4.53 -21.09
CA ARG A 845 3.07 3.74 -19.93
C ARG A 845 4.13 2.75 -19.42
N THR A 846 5.13 2.41 -20.21
CA THR A 846 6.17 1.44 -19.83
C THR A 846 7.10 1.99 -18.75
N TYR A 847 7.36 1.21 -17.71
CA TYR A 847 8.24 1.59 -16.60
C TYR A 847 9.02 0.40 -16.02
N GLY A 848 10.07 0.70 -15.25
CA GLY A 848 10.91 -0.28 -14.57
C GLY A 848 10.85 -0.19 -13.05
N ASN A 849 11.40 -1.21 -12.38
CA ASN A 849 11.60 -1.21 -10.93
C ASN A 849 13.01 -0.73 -10.50
N ASP A 850 13.93 -0.56 -11.45
CA ASP A 850 15.26 -0.01 -11.19
C ASP A 850 15.19 1.52 -11.19
N ILE A 851 15.36 2.10 -10.00
CA ILE A 851 15.25 3.54 -9.78
C ILE A 851 16.45 4.28 -10.39
N SER A 852 17.62 3.65 -10.41
CA SER A 852 18.86 4.27 -10.91
C SER A 852 18.79 4.41 -12.43
N GLU A 853 18.38 3.34 -13.11
CA GLU A 853 18.17 3.34 -14.56
C GLU A 853 17.12 4.38 -14.99
N ILE A 854 16.03 4.51 -14.24
CA ILE A 854 14.98 5.49 -14.53
C ILE A 854 15.47 6.93 -14.34
N PHE A 855 16.29 7.17 -13.32
CA PHE A 855 16.91 8.48 -13.11
C PHE A 855 17.80 8.85 -14.30
N ASP A 856 18.57 7.90 -14.84
CA ASP A 856 19.47 8.14 -15.96
C ASP A 856 18.71 8.33 -17.30
N VAL A 857 17.62 7.59 -17.52
CA VAL A 857 16.86 7.62 -18.79
C VAL A 857 15.77 8.70 -18.81
N LEU A 858 14.97 8.81 -17.75
CA LEU A 858 13.77 9.66 -17.69
C LEU A 858 13.92 10.90 -16.78
N GLY A 859 14.93 10.91 -15.90
CA GLY A 859 15.23 12.03 -15.01
C GLY A 859 14.61 11.94 -13.61
N ILE A 860 14.89 12.97 -12.80
CA ILE A 860 14.63 12.97 -11.35
C ILE A 860 13.15 12.91 -10.95
N GLU A 861 12.25 13.56 -11.69
CA GLU A 861 10.81 13.54 -11.38
C GLU A 861 10.18 12.16 -11.68
N ALA A 862 10.64 11.49 -12.73
CA ALA A 862 10.25 10.12 -13.01
C ALA A 862 10.76 9.19 -11.91
N ALA A 863 12.02 9.34 -11.48
CA ALA A 863 12.58 8.59 -10.37
C ALA A 863 11.80 8.80 -9.06
N ARG A 864 11.43 10.06 -8.72
CA ARG A 864 10.58 10.40 -7.56
C ARG A 864 9.26 9.61 -7.58
N GLN A 865 8.59 9.59 -8.73
CA GLN A 865 7.31 8.89 -8.87
C GLN A 865 7.47 7.37 -8.79
N ILE A 866 8.57 6.80 -9.29
CA ILE A 866 8.83 5.37 -9.20
C ILE A 866 9.19 4.94 -7.78
N VAL A 867 9.98 5.73 -7.04
CA VAL A 867 10.21 5.52 -5.61
C VAL A 867 8.88 5.44 -4.87
N PHE A 868 7.96 6.37 -5.14
CA PHE A 868 6.62 6.36 -4.56
C PHE A 868 5.82 5.11 -4.93
N ASN A 869 5.79 4.73 -6.22
CA ASN A 869 5.04 3.56 -6.69
C ASN A 869 5.60 2.27 -6.07
N GLU A 870 6.92 2.08 -6.06
CA GLU A 870 7.58 0.90 -5.50
C GLU A 870 7.36 0.78 -3.98
N PHE A 871 7.42 1.89 -3.24
CA PHE A 871 7.05 1.89 -1.82
C PHE A 871 5.59 1.52 -1.60
N THR A 872 4.69 2.10 -2.40
CA THR A 872 3.25 1.84 -2.29
C THR A 872 2.94 0.38 -2.58
N ASP A 873 3.51 -0.19 -3.64
CA ASP A 873 3.32 -1.59 -4.02
C ASP A 873 3.82 -2.55 -2.92
N VAL A 874 4.94 -2.26 -2.27
CA VAL A 874 5.46 -3.07 -1.16
C VAL A 874 4.56 -3.02 0.07
N MET A 875 3.97 -1.85 0.37
CA MET A 875 3.09 -1.64 1.52
C MET A 875 1.68 -2.21 1.29
N GLU A 876 1.11 -1.98 0.11
CA GLU A 876 -0.20 -2.50 -0.31
C GLU A 876 -0.22 -4.04 -0.31
N PHE A 877 0.88 -4.68 -0.70
CA PHE A 877 1.01 -6.13 -0.65
C PHE A 877 0.78 -6.72 0.75
N SER A 878 1.02 -5.96 1.81
CA SER A 878 0.86 -6.40 3.19
C SER A 878 -0.41 -5.87 3.86
N ASP A 879 -1.36 -5.37 3.08
CA ASP A 879 -2.59 -4.70 3.53
C ASP A 879 -2.36 -3.49 4.46
N VAL A 880 -1.14 -2.92 4.43
CA VAL A 880 -0.81 -1.70 5.16
C VAL A 880 -1.02 -0.51 4.24
N ASN A 881 -1.94 0.37 4.61
CA ASN A 881 -2.16 1.62 3.89
C ASN A 881 -1.53 2.77 4.67
N ILE A 882 -0.57 3.46 4.04
CA ILE A 882 0.07 4.67 4.60
C ILE A 882 -0.52 5.89 3.88
N ASN A 883 -0.67 7.01 4.59
CA ASN A 883 -1.10 8.27 3.98
C ASN A 883 -0.07 8.77 2.94
N TYR A 884 -0.58 9.28 1.82
CA TYR A 884 0.19 9.88 0.73
C TYR A 884 1.22 10.91 1.23
N HIS A 885 0.82 11.75 2.19
CA HIS A 885 1.65 12.84 2.73
C HIS A 885 3.03 12.36 3.20
N HIS A 886 3.06 11.26 3.95
CA HIS A 886 4.28 10.73 4.56
C HIS A 886 5.22 10.14 3.52
N LEU A 887 4.67 9.34 2.60
CA LEU A 887 5.46 8.74 1.51
C LEU A 887 5.96 9.80 0.52
N SER A 888 5.12 10.77 0.17
CA SER A 888 5.50 11.87 -0.72
C SER A 888 6.63 12.69 -0.10
N LEU A 889 6.54 13.02 1.19
CA LEU A 889 7.59 13.75 1.89
C LEU A 889 8.94 13.01 1.90
N LEU A 890 8.92 11.68 2.07
CA LEU A 890 10.13 10.86 1.97
C LEU A 890 10.70 10.89 0.54
N CYS A 891 9.86 10.72 -0.48
CA CYS A 891 10.28 10.73 -1.87
C CYS A 891 10.92 12.08 -2.24
N ASP A 892 10.24 13.18 -1.90
CA ASP A 892 10.72 14.54 -2.18
C ASP A 892 12.00 14.84 -1.43
N ARG A 893 12.15 14.33 -0.20
CA ARG A 893 13.39 14.45 0.56
C ARG A 893 14.56 13.76 -0.15
N MET A 894 14.33 12.58 -0.73
CA MET A 894 15.33 11.81 -1.47
C MET A 894 15.69 12.46 -2.83
N THR A 895 14.75 13.19 -3.45
CA THR A 895 14.92 13.79 -4.79
C THR A 895 15.08 15.31 -4.80
N SER A 896 15.11 15.98 -3.65
CA SER A 896 15.20 17.45 -3.59
C SER A 896 16.54 18.03 -4.05
N ASN A 897 17.60 17.22 -4.15
CA ASN A 897 18.93 17.63 -4.62
C ASN A 897 19.08 17.30 -6.12
N LYS A 898 20.13 17.83 -6.75
CA LYS A 898 20.46 17.48 -8.15
C LYS A 898 20.63 15.96 -8.30
N ASP A 899 21.33 15.37 -7.35
CA ASP A 899 21.55 13.92 -7.27
C ASP A 899 20.63 13.34 -6.19
N MET A 900 20.21 12.09 -6.36
CA MET A 900 19.37 11.41 -5.37
C MET A 900 20.14 11.17 -4.07
N VAL A 901 19.49 11.44 -2.93
CA VAL A 901 20.08 11.24 -1.61
C VAL A 901 19.51 9.96 -1.00
N PRO A 902 20.30 8.89 -0.85
CA PRO A 902 19.84 7.69 -0.17
C PRO A 902 19.68 7.96 1.33
N ILE A 903 18.68 7.36 1.95
CA ILE A 903 18.48 7.40 3.42
C ILE A 903 19.39 6.36 4.07
N PHE A 904 20.68 6.42 3.76
CA PHE A 904 21.76 5.58 4.26
C PHE A 904 22.87 6.47 4.83
N ARG A 905 23.81 5.88 5.58
CA ARG A 905 24.99 6.60 6.11
C ARG A 905 25.69 7.46 5.06
N SER A 906 25.94 6.92 3.87
CA SER A 906 26.60 7.65 2.79
C SER A 906 25.81 8.91 2.39
N GLY A 907 24.50 8.79 2.16
CA GLY A 907 23.67 9.93 1.74
C GLY A 907 23.54 11.02 2.80
N ILE A 908 23.30 10.64 4.06
CA ILE A 908 23.14 11.61 5.17
C ILE A 908 24.45 12.37 5.43
N LEU A 909 25.60 11.70 5.30
CA LEU A 909 26.91 12.35 5.47
C LEU A 909 27.23 13.37 4.37
N HIS A 910 26.84 13.08 3.13
CA HIS A 910 27.05 13.98 1.99
C HIS A 910 26.05 15.15 1.94
N ASP A 911 24.94 15.05 2.65
CA ASP A 911 23.91 16.09 2.62
C ASP A 911 24.26 17.33 3.49
N ASN A 912 23.57 18.45 3.28
CA ASN A 912 23.91 19.73 3.91
C ASN A 912 23.07 20.03 5.17
N ILE A 913 23.13 19.15 6.18
CA ILE A 913 22.32 19.24 7.41
C ILE A 913 23.04 19.97 8.56
N GLY A 914 24.38 20.06 8.50
CA GLY A 914 25.23 20.63 9.57
C GLY A 914 26.05 19.57 10.30
N PRO A 915 27.26 19.91 10.78
CA PRO A 915 28.20 18.94 11.34
C PRO A 915 27.69 18.27 12.62
N ILE A 916 26.96 18.99 13.48
CA ILE A 916 26.47 18.42 14.75
C ILE A 916 25.37 17.40 14.47
N SER A 917 24.37 17.74 13.65
CA SER A 917 23.31 16.79 13.27
C SER A 917 23.89 15.54 12.60
N LYS A 918 24.87 15.68 11.70
CA LYS A 918 25.58 14.55 11.06
C LYS A 918 26.28 13.65 12.07
N SER A 919 26.97 14.23 13.05
CA SER A 919 27.73 13.49 14.05
C SER A 919 26.85 12.56 14.92
N THR A 920 25.56 12.86 15.04
CA THR A 920 24.60 12.03 15.80
C THR A 920 24.27 10.70 15.12
N PHE A 921 24.67 10.51 13.86
CA PHE A 921 24.35 9.33 13.07
C PHE A 921 25.59 8.57 12.64
N GLU A 922 25.85 7.44 13.31
CA GLU A 922 26.90 6.43 13.04
C GLU A 922 28.36 6.88 13.12
N VAL A 923 28.71 8.08 12.65
CA VAL A 923 30.09 8.55 12.50
C VAL A 923 30.24 9.92 13.14
N HIS A 924 30.78 9.95 14.35
CA HIS A 924 30.97 11.19 15.10
C HIS A 924 32.36 11.78 14.85
N THR A 925 33.41 10.99 15.07
CA THR A 925 34.81 11.48 15.06
C THR A 925 35.24 12.01 13.69
N GLU A 926 34.98 11.27 12.61
CA GLU A 926 35.39 11.69 11.26
C GLU A 926 34.67 12.97 10.82
N VAL A 927 33.38 13.10 11.17
CA VAL A 927 32.57 14.28 10.87
C VAL A 927 33.14 15.50 11.60
N PHE A 928 33.45 15.40 12.89
CA PHE A 928 34.03 16.51 13.63
C PHE A 928 35.44 16.87 13.18
N LEU A 929 36.28 15.88 12.87
CA LEU A 929 37.62 16.14 12.33
C LEU A 929 37.55 16.82 10.97
N GLY A 930 36.63 16.38 10.09
CA GLY A 930 36.37 17.02 8.81
C GLY A 930 35.86 18.46 8.98
N ALA A 931 34.86 18.64 9.84
CA ALA A 931 34.29 19.95 10.16
C ALA A 931 35.34 20.92 10.73
N ALA A 932 36.19 20.45 11.65
CA ALA A 932 37.28 21.25 12.22
C ALA A 932 38.34 21.59 11.16
N ARG A 933 38.67 20.66 10.26
CA ARG A 933 39.61 20.89 9.15
C ARG A 933 39.09 21.93 8.16
N HIS A 934 37.79 21.92 7.87
CA HIS A 934 37.16 22.79 6.88
C HIS A 934 36.52 24.05 7.46
N ALA A 935 36.54 24.21 8.79
CA ALA A 935 35.84 25.26 9.53
C ALA A 935 34.34 25.32 9.20
N ASP A 936 33.68 24.16 9.18
CA ASP A 936 32.25 24.06 8.93
C ASP A 936 31.44 24.79 10.01
N PHE A 937 30.49 25.61 9.57
CA PHE A 937 29.60 26.37 10.45
C PHE A 937 28.27 25.65 10.67
N ASP A 938 27.84 25.56 11.93
CA ASP A 938 26.53 25.02 12.32
C ASP A 938 25.60 26.13 12.84
N ASN A 939 24.38 26.18 12.30
CA ASN A 939 23.38 27.19 12.66
C ASN A 939 22.64 26.87 13.96
N MET A 940 22.83 25.68 14.54
CA MET A 940 22.15 25.22 15.76
C MET A 940 20.61 25.23 15.68
N ARG A 941 20.04 25.26 14.48
CA ARG A 941 18.59 25.22 14.25
C ARG A 941 18.03 23.80 14.16
N GLY A 942 18.89 22.82 13.92
CA GLY A 942 18.49 21.42 13.83
C GLY A 942 17.99 20.88 15.17
N VAL A 943 17.13 19.85 15.10
CA VAL A 943 16.56 19.22 16.30
C VAL A 943 17.66 18.61 17.15
N SER A 944 18.52 17.78 16.53
CA SER A 944 19.65 17.15 17.22
C SER A 944 20.62 18.15 17.82
N ALA A 945 20.93 19.23 17.10
CA ALA A 945 21.86 20.26 17.56
C ALA A 945 21.30 21.00 18.80
N SER A 946 20.02 21.35 18.79
CA SER A 946 19.34 22.00 19.91
C SER A 946 19.32 21.11 21.16
N VAL A 947 19.01 19.82 20.98
CA VAL A 947 18.99 18.83 22.07
C VAL A 947 20.37 18.63 22.67
N MET A 948 21.43 18.53 21.85
CA MET A 948 22.80 18.35 22.33
C MET A 948 23.30 19.53 23.17
N MET A 949 22.90 20.75 22.84
CA MET A 949 23.30 21.96 23.57
C MET A 949 22.34 22.35 24.69
N GLY A 950 21.25 21.59 24.90
CA GLY A 950 20.24 21.90 25.91
C GLY A 950 19.49 23.23 25.65
N GLN A 951 19.34 23.62 24.39
CA GLN A 951 18.65 24.85 23.99
C GLN A 951 17.18 24.57 23.61
N HIS A 952 16.31 25.59 23.75
CA HIS A 952 14.97 25.52 23.17
C HIS A 952 15.08 25.50 21.64
N GLY A 953 14.52 24.47 21.01
CA GLY A 953 14.54 24.33 19.56
C GLY A 953 13.49 25.18 18.86
N TYR A 954 13.77 25.56 17.61
CA TYR A 954 12.87 26.33 16.75
C TYR A 954 11.84 25.43 16.03
N PHE A 955 11.14 24.60 16.79
CA PHE A 955 10.14 23.66 16.27
C PHE A 955 8.97 23.49 17.25
N GLY A 956 7.81 23.05 16.74
CA GLY A 956 6.60 22.86 17.54
C GLY A 956 6.22 24.12 18.31
N THR A 957 6.04 23.98 19.63
CA THR A 957 5.73 25.06 20.58
C THR A 957 6.82 26.14 20.66
N GLY A 958 8.07 25.81 20.30
CA GLY A 958 9.21 26.75 20.26
C GLY A 958 9.42 27.45 18.92
N CYS A 959 8.53 27.26 17.93
CA CYS A 959 8.68 27.85 16.59
C CYS A 959 8.51 29.38 16.58
N PHE A 960 7.86 29.95 17.61
CA PHE A 960 7.59 31.39 17.73
C PHE A 960 8.02 31.93 19.08
N GLY A 961 8.27 33.24 19.14
CA GLY A 961 8.52 33.96 20.38
C GLY A 961 7.23 34.51 20.97
N LEU A 962 7.10 34.43 22.30
CA LEU A 962 6.03 35.08 23.04
C LEU A 962 6.50 36.45 23.53
N VAL A 963 5.68 37.48 23.29
CA VAL A 963 5.92 38.85 23.78
C VAL A 963 4.65 39.31 24.49
N LEU A 964 4.83 39.95 25.65
CA LEU A 964 3.72 40.51 26.42
C LEU A 964 3.20 41.78 25.75
N ASP A 965 1.89 41.85 25.50
CA ASP A 965 1.26 43.08 25.02
C ASP A 965 1.04 44.05 26.20
N MET A 966 1.94 45.02 26.31
CA MET A 966 1.91 46.02 27.38
C MET A 966 0.65 46.89 27.34
N LYS A 967 0.06 47.12 26.16
CA LYS A 967 -1.13 48.00 26.02
C LYS A 967 -2.39 47.35 26.56
N GLU A 968 -2.56 46.06 26.27
CA GLU A 968 -3.66 45.28 26.85
C GLU A 968 -3.44 45.07 28.35
N MET A 969 -2.20 44.88 28.79
CA MET A 969 -1.90 44.75 30.22
C MET A 969 -2.26 46.01 31.03
N GLU A 970 -2.04 47.21 30.48
CA GLU A 970 -2.45 48.47 31.11
C GLU A 970 -3.98 48.59 31.27
N ASN A 971 -4.75 47.95 30.38
CA ASN A 971 -6.22 47.95 30.42
C ASN A 971 -6.80 46.84 31.32
N MET A 972 -5.98 45.88 31.77
CA MET A 972 -6.43 44.81 32.65
C MET A 972 -6.42 45.30 34.10
N ASP A 973 -7.59 45.24 34.74
CA ASP A 973 -7.70 45.47 36.18
C ASP A 973 -6.83 44.47 36.95
N SER A 974 -6.19 44.92 38.02
CA SER A 974 -5.41 44.05 38.90
C SER A 974 -6.35 43.01 39.54
N VAL A 975 -6.28 41.77 39.06
CA VAL A 975 -6.96 40.65 39.70
C VAL A 975 -6.17 40.28 40.96
N GLU A 976 -6.77 40.42 42.14
CA GLU A 976 -6.21 39.83 43.36
C GLU A 976 -6.15 38.31 43.18
N VAL A 977 -4.94 37.77 43.02
CA VAL A 977 -4.73 36.33 42.98
C VAL A 977 -5.00 35.80 44.39
N GLU A 978 -6.12 35.09 44.58
CA GLU A 978 -6.36 34.36 45.82
C GLU A 978 -5.27 33.29 46.01
N SER A 979 -4.35 33.55 46.94
CA SER A 979 -3.37 32.57 47.39
C SER A 979 -4.09 31.32 47.91
N LYS A 980 -3.66 30.13 47.47
CA LYS A 980 -4.18 28.82 47.91
C LYS A 980 -4.26 28.64 49.44
N ASP A 981 -3.51 29.45 50.20
CA ASP A 981 -3.58 29.47 51.67
C ASP A 981 -4.92 29.98 52.21
N LYS A 982 -5.57 30.95 51.54
CA LYS A 982 -6.88 31.51 51.98
C LYS A 982 -8.02 30.50 51.82
N THR A 983 -8.00 29.72 50.74
CA THR A 983 -9.00 28.65 50.52
C THR A 983 -8.80 27.47 51.47
N ILE A 984 -7.56 27.19 51.89
CA ILE A 984 -7.28 26.19 52.93
C ILE A 984 -7.73 26.71 54.31
N GLU A 985 -7.53 27.99 54.63
CA GLU A 985 -8.04 28.61 55.86
C GLU A 985 -9.57 28.62 55.91
N ASP A 986 -10.27 28.88 54.81
CA ASP A 986 -11.73 28.87 54.77
C ASP A 986 -12.34 27.46 54.92
N ILE A 987 -11.63 26.42 54.44
CA ILE A 987 -12.07 25.02 54.55
C ILE A 987 -11.76 24.45 55.94
N PHE A 988 -10.61 24.78 56.53
CA PHE A 988 -10.17 24.21 57.83
C PHE A 988 -10.49 25.09 59.05
N GLY A 989 -10.75 26.39 58.88
CA GLY A 989 -11.04 27.32 59.97
C GLY A 989 -12.37 27.07 60.69
N LYS A 990 -13.27 26.26 60.11
CA LYS A 990 -14.58 25.93 60.70
C LYS A 990 -14.60 24.69 61.60
N PHE A 991 -13.50 23.95 61.71
CA PHE A 991 -13.44 22.64 62.40
C PHE A 991 -12.59 22.62 63.69
N GLU A 992 -12.40 23.76 64.37
CA GLU A 992 -11.77 23.77 65.69
C GLU A 992 -12.78 23.52 66.83
N GLU A 993 -13.24 22.27 66.99
CA GLU A 993 -13.79 21.83 68.27
C GLU A 993 -12.65 21.35 69.19
N LYS A 994 -12.49 22.04 70.33
CA LYS A 994 -11.47 21.79 71.36
C LYS A 994 -11.74 20.49 72.13
N GLY A 995 -11.59 19.35 71.48
CA GLY A 995 -11.72 18.04 72.11
C GLY A 995 -11.26 16.85 71.27
N ASP A 996 -10.99 17.03 69.96
CA ASP A 996 -10.73 15.89 69.10
C ASP A 996 -9.30 15.34 69.23
N THR A 997 -9.22 14.03 69.44
CA THR A 997 -7.99 13.24 69.49
C THR A 997 -7.18 13.31 68.19
N CYS A 998 -7.81 13.69 67.08
CA CYS A 998 -7.20 13.86 65.75
C CYS A 998 -6.79 15.30 65.40
N SER A 999 -6.52 16.16 66.38
CA SER A 999 -6.09 17.55 66.13
C SER A 999 -4.72 17.63 65.44
N LYS A 1000 -4.60 18.54 64.46
CA LYS A 1000 -3.43 18.78 63.60
C LYS A 1000 -2.11 18.91 64.38
N ASN A 1001 -2.14 19.56 65.54
CA ASN A 1001 -0.99 19.77 66.43
C ASN A 1001 -0.39 18.49 67.03
N LYS A 1002 -1.13 17.37 67.03
CA LYS A 1002 -0.65 16.07 67.53
C LYS A 1002 -0.22 15.11 66.42
N ILE A 1003 -0.58 15.40 65.16
CA ILE A 1003 -0.30 14.56 63.99
C ILE A 1003 0.88 15.09 63.18
N GLU A 1004 1.27 16.35 63.39
CA GLU A 1004 2.38 16.99 62.69
C GLU A 1004 3.74 16.37 63.06
N ILE A 1005 4.29 15.56 62.16
CA ILE A 1005 5.67 15.07 62.25
C ILE A 1005 6.58 16.21 61.74
N LYS A 1006 7.31 16.84 62.67
CA LYS A 1006 8.26 17.91 62.36
C LYS A 1006 9.42 17.36 61.51
N ASN A 1007 9.35 17.56 60.20
CA ASN A 1007 10.50 17.38 59.31
C ASN A 1007 11.37 18.64 59.33
N ASN A 1008 12.69 18.45 59.42
CA ASN A 1008 13.74 19.47 59.65
C ASN A 1008 13.93 20.51 58.52
N ILE A 1009 13.00 20.62 57.57
CA ILE A 1009 13.09 21.60 56.46
C ILE A 1009 12.84 23.03 56.94
N ALA A 1010 12.15 23.22 58.08
CA ALA A 1010 11.87 24.54 58.66
C ALA A 1010 13.09 25.22 59.33
N ALA A 1011 14.26 24.59 59.38
CA ALA A 1011 15.46 25.15 60.00
C ALA A 1011 16.34 25.98 59.04
N ILE A 1012 16.04 26.00 57.74
CA ILE A 1012 16.80 26.82 56.79
C ILE A 1012 16.12 28.18 56.69
N LYS A 1013 16.63 29.16 57.46
CA LYS A 1013 16.32 30.58 57.25
C LYS A 1013 17.08 31.07 56.02
N SER A 1014 16.39 31.67 55.07
CA SER A 1014 17.01 32.42 53.97
C SER A 1014 17.58 33.73 54.51
N GLU A 1015 18.90 33.89 54.45
CA GLU A 1015 19.55 35.19 54.65
C GLU A 1015 19.63 35.95 53.32
N ASP A 1016 19.09 37.17 53.34
CA ASP A 1016 19.07 38.12 52.22
C ASP A 1016 20.40 38.91 52.21
N ASN A 1017 21.36 38.46 51.41
CA ASN A 1017 22.64 39.14 51.26
C ASN A 1017 22.57 40.19 50.14
N GLY A 1018 21.93 41.32 50.45
CA GLY A 1018 22.10 42.56 49.71
C GLY A 1018 23.38 43.28 50.13
N ALA A 1019 24.40 43.27 49.26
CA ALA A 1019 25.36 44.35 48.98
C ALA A 1019 26.63 43.78 48.32
N CYS A 1020 26.74 43.97 47.00
CA CYS A 1020 28.00 43.82 46.29
C CYS A 1020 28.99 44.90 46.76
N ASN A 1021 29.88 44.53 47.68
CA ASN A 1021 31.11 45.29 47.93
C ASN A 1021 32.30 44.52 47.33
N THR A 1022 32.98 45.24 46.46
CA THR A 1022 34.29 44.99 45.87
C THR A 1022 35.31 44.51 46.90
N ASN A 1023 35.74 43.26 46.79
CA ASN A 1023 37.09 42.74 47.07
C ASN A 1023 36.97 41.25 47.26
N ASP A 1024 37.34 40.46 46.26
CA ASP A 1024 38.02 39.19 46.51
C ASP A 1024 38.81 38.79 45.26
N GLY A 1025 40.13 38.76 45.44
CA GLY A 1025 41.15 38.57 44.42
C GLY A 1025 41.06 37.22 43.73
N TYR A 1026 40.47 37.22 42.54
CA TYR A 1026 40.64 36.15 41.57
C TYR A 1026 41.55 36.65 40.44
N ASP A 1027 42.81 36.24 40.51
CA ASP A 1027 43.84 36.54 39.51
C ASP A 1027 43.64 35.61 38.30
N ILE A 1028 43.43 36.19 37.11
CA ILE A 1028 43.33 35.46 35.85
C ILE A 1028 44.72 35.45 35.22
N GLY A 1029 45.49 34.40 35.53
CA GLY A 1029 46.75 34.10 34.86
C GLY A 1029 46.51 33.41 33.52
N PHE A 1030 46.65 34.20 32.45
CA PHE A 1030 46.88 33.88 31.02
C PHE A 1030 46.27 32.61 30.41
#